data_AF-A0A3L8PMI5-F1
#
_entry.id   AF-A0A3L8PMI5-F1
#
_cell.length_a   1.000
_cell.length_b   1.000
_cell.length_c   1.000
_cell.angle_alpha   90.00
_cell.angle_beta   90.00
_cell.angle_gamma   90.00
#
_symmetry.space_group_name_H-M   'P 1'
#
loop_
_entity.id
_entity.type
_entity.pdbx_description
1 polymer ?
#
loop_
_entity_poly.entity_id
_entity_poly.type
_entity_poly.pdbx_seq_one_letter_code
_entity_poly.pdbx_strand_id
1 'polypeptide(L)'
;MDALRALLAASAGQLPEDTVERLGGWKRVADELPRGVDDPASVVLIRILAQDAAAGGPDVAAALPAIVDAVLAMESPGGFSESVDALVASPAVLGVVADGLADGLLAQVAAFVDLDDPSARDVWRAATALEAVTRLNVGGYGSKFSLLATLERFRAPAPKRLAAAVVRSVGTAVDHWHEAASLTKVVEVISGLKAPTGPQAADADPEDVASDASWVLANIELVQALRAATRQSMLSHLESSVRYLSLGVETYDRDDARVLAPIVGAVGALTRAEPGVAALDVALPSAGDLEQLVDQQTKLNVSLSGLNHWYADVKRQTTAAWVMLVEDLARAREQLAKEAFYRPEAIIDDLLNVYRASRSVEIVRRVEDFDGVLEVVQPVIEAGFASNTGFVANLAEYTRRLEERLEQVEDEERVVLVEQHAVAAEVLTEARAVLARGEPPGKGGGGTATAPLPRRLEELFGSDPAAIAKLAELGQDRLARLEEAVESTSAARHSTLQEARVLRSLESALSASTDYVGKVKIAIDELVLAMVRFVGSRQNAQESRRPYLFDPLASESALHEDLYDYLSYAVGPLLDIEVQQVGGGRADLRVKYGGFSVYLELKSDDTMKPLSDKGAYLQQAVTYQATDVRIGFVVALRVKAFPQAGAHPHLTSLFTHATADVAGDADKRHLVLVEVPGNRSSPSAKKAKV
;
A
#
# COMPACT_ATOMS: atom_id res chain seq x y z
N MET A 1 -18.95 -5.51 37.75
CA MET A 1 -19.99 -4.92 36.87
C MET A 1 -20.81 -3.82 37.54
N ASP A 2 -21.37 -4.01 38.74
CA ASP A 2 -22.19 -2.97 39.39
C ASP A 2 -21.44 -1.67 39.68
N ALA A 3 -20.15 -1.76 40.03
CA ALA A 3 -19.29 -0.57 40.17
C ALA A 3 -19.13 0.21 38.85
N LEU A 4 -19.01 -0.49 37.70
CA LEU A 4 -18.95 0.14 36.38
C LEU A 4 -20.28 0.80 36.02
N ARG A 5 -21.42 0.16 36.31
CA ARG A 5 -22.75 0.77 36.10
C ARG A 5 -22.95 2.02 36.96
N ALA A 6 -22.49 1.98 38.22
CA ALA A 6 -22.53 3.14 39.10
C ALA A 6 -21.68 4.30 38.55
N LEU A 7 -20.49 4.01 38.01
CA LEU A 7 -19.64 5.01 37.35
C LEU A 7 -20.28 5.58 36.08
N LEU A 8 -20.85 4.74 35.22
CA LEU A 8 -21.56 5.16 34.00
C LEU A 8 -22.75 6.07 34.33
N ALA A 9 -23.54 5.71 35.35
CA ALA A 9 -24.68 6.49 35.80
C ALA A 9 -24.25 7.83 36.42
N ALA A 10 -23.14 7.86 37.18
CA ALA A 10 -22.64 9.07 37.82
C ALA A 10 -22.01 10.06 36.82
N SER A 11 -21.54 9.59 35.67
CA SER A 11 -20.72 10.37 34.74
C SER A 11 -21.46 10.77 33.45
N ALA A 12 -22.80 10.67 33.43
CA ALA A 12 -23.64 10.96 32.27
C ALA A 12 -23.18 10.28 30.97
N GLY A 13 -22.55 9.09 31.08
CA GLY A 13 -22.01 8.34 29.96
C GLY A 13 -20.58 8.70 29.52
N GLN A 14 -19.95 9.75 30.09
CA GLN A 14 -18.53 10.08 29.84
C GLN A 14 -17.67 9.60 31.01
N LEU A 15 -16.90 8.55 30.79
CA LEU A 15 -16.09 7.95 31.86
C LEU A 15 -14.78 8.74 32.11
N PRO A 16 -14.35 8.87 33.38
CA PRO A 16 -13.05 9.45 33.73
C PRO A 16 -11.85 8.66 33.19
N GLU A 17 -10.71 9.33 32.95
CA GLU A 17 -9.45 8.69 32.54
C GLU A 17 -8.88 7.72 33.59
N ASP A 18 -9.26 7.84 34.86
CA ASP A 18 -8.85 6.94 35.96
C ASP A 18 -9.85 5.78 36.21
N THR A 19 -10.66 5.42 35.20
CA THR A 19 -11.75 4.44 35.36
C THR A 19 -11.24 3.06 35.80
N VAL A 20 -10.16 2.54 35.22
CA VAL A 20 -9.61 1.22 35.62
C VAL A 20 -9.13 1.22 37.07
N GLU A 21 -8.51 2.31 37.52
CA GLU A 21 -8.09 2.46 38.92
C GLU A 21 -9.29 2.52 39.87
N ARG A 22 -10.35 3.25 39.50
CA ARG A 22 -11.60 3.31 40.26
C ARG A 22 -12.33 1.96 40.34
N LEU A 23 -12.12 1.09 39.37
CA LEU A 23 -12.61 -0.30 39.38
C LEU A 23 -11.72 -1.25 40.20
N GLY A 24 -10.64 -0.75 40.80
CA GLY A 24 -9.73 -1.51 41.65
C GLY A 24 -8.51 -2.07 40.92
N GLY A 25 -8.18 -1.51 39.75
CA GLY A 25 -6.97 -1.79 38.99
C GLY A 25 -7.07 -2.98 38.03
N TRP A 26 -6.10 -3.08 37.13
CA TRP A 26 -6.05 -4.05 36.03
C TRP A 26 -6.20 -5.51 36.48
N LYS A 27 -5.51 -5.90 37.56
CA LYS A 27 -5.59 -7.26 38.10
C LYS A 27 -7.01 -7.64 38.51
N ARG A 28 -7.68 -6.75 39.24
CA ARG A 28 -9.05 -7.00 39.71
C ARG A 28 -10.02 -7.10 38.54
N VAL A 29 -9.88 -6.21 37.56
CA VAL A 29 -10.72 -6.22 36.37
C VAL A 29 -10.54 -7.51 35.58
N ALA A 30 -9.29 -7.97 35.37
CA ALA A 30 -9.00 -9.25 34.72
C ALA A 30 -9.56 -10.46 35.49
N ASP A 31 -9.49 -10.45 36.83
CA ASP A 31 -10.01 -11.55 37.67
C ASP A 31 -11.55 -11.60 37.69
N GLU A 32 -12.23 -10.47 37.50
CA GLU A 32 -13.69 -10.36 37.58
C GLU A 32 -14.41 -10.44 36.23
N LEU A 33 -13.78 -9.98 35.13
CA LEU A 33 -14.37 -9.94 33.79
C LEU A 33 -14.89 -11.33 33.31
N PRO A 34 -14.17 -12.45 33.49
CA PRO A 34 -14.67 -13.78 33.09
C PRO A 34 -15.98 -14.19 33.78
N ARG A 35 -16.28 -13.66 34.97
CA ARG A 35 -17.52 -14.00 35.71
C ARG A 35 -18.77 -13.32 35.17
N GLY A 36 -18.62 -12.31 34.33
CA GLY A 36 -19.71 -11.50 33.79
C GLY A 36 -19.63 -11.34 32.28
N VAL A 37 -19.06 -12.32 31.56
CA VAL A 37 -18.66 -12.16 30.17
C VAL A 37 -19.80 -11.68 29.24
N ASP A 38 -21.02 -12.18 29.43
CA ASP A 38 -22.20 -11.79 28.63
C ASP A 38 -23.02 -10.63 29.23
N ASP A 39 -22.53 -10.00 30.29
CA ASP A 39 -23.11 -8.76 30.79
C ASP A 39 -22.87 -7.63 29.75
N PRO A 40 -23.89 -6.87 29.33
CA PRO A 40 -23.70 -5.74 28.41
C PRO A 40 -22.65 -4.72 28.87
N ALA A 41 -22.42 -4.61 30.20
CA ALA A 41 -21.39 -3.74 30.76
C ALA A 41 -19.96 -4.24 30.43
N SER A 42 -19.77 -5.52 30.11
CA SER A 42 -18.47 -6.09 29.73
C SER A 42 -17.93 -5.50 28.43
N VAL A 43 -18.80 -5.25 27.44
CA VAL A 43 -18.40 -4.64 26.17
C VAL A 43 -17.83 -3.24 26.40
N VAL A 44 -18.51 -2.46 27.23
CA VAL A 44 -18.05 -1.12 27.63
C VAL A 44 -16.73 -1.21 28.39
N LEU A 45 -16.60 -2.18 29.30
CA LEU A 45 -15.35 -2.42 30.03
C LEU A 45 -14.19 -2.76 29.11
N ILE A 46 -14.39 -3.65 28.15
CA ILE A 46 -13.35 -4.07 27.20
C ILE A 46 -12.90 -2.90 26.32
N ARG A 47 -13.81 -2.02 25.89
CA ARG A 47 -13.43 -0.80 25.15
C ARG A 47 -12.55 0.13 25.98
N ILE A 48 -12.90 0.34 27.25
CA ILE A 48 -12.09 1.16 28.16
C ILE A 48 -10.71 0.52 28.34
N LEU A 49 -10.66 -0.79 28.59
CA LEU A 49 -9.39 -1.51 28.75
C LEU A 49 -8.54 -1.43 27.47
N ALA A 50 -9.14 -1.57 26.28
CA ALA A 50 -8.42 -1.47 25.02
C ALA A 50 -7.84 -0.06 24.79
N GLN A 51 -8.54 0.99 25.25
CA GLN A 51 -8.08 2.39 25.19
C GLN A 51 -6.97 2.66 26.22
N ASP A 52 -7.17 2.25 27.48
CA ASP A 52 -6.25 2.50 28.59
C ASP A 52 -4.96 1.65 28.49
N ALA A 53 -4.97 0.57 27.70
CA ALA A 53 -3.80 -0.29 27.52
C ALA A 53 -2.55 0.47 27.02
N ALA A 54 -2.73 1.55 26.26
CA ALA A 54 -1.64 2.37 25.75
C ALA A 54 -0.86 3.12 26.85
N ALA A 55 -1.51 3.42 27.99
CA ALA A 55 -0.91 4.14 29.11
C ALA A 55 -0.30 3.21 30.19
N GLY A 56 -0.36 1.90 29.98
CA GLY A 56 -0.19 0.87 31.00
C GLY A 56 1.23 0.42 31.34
N GLY A 57 1.46 0.09 32.62
CA GLY A 57 2.66 -0.61 33.13
C GLY A 57 2.59 -2.15 33.06
N PRO A 58 3.50 -2.90 33.72
CA PRO A 58 3.60 -4.37 33.62
C PRO A 58 2.32 -5.14 34.05
N ASP A 59 1.49 -4.55 34.92
CA ASP A 59 0.22 -5.15 35.35
C ASP A 59 -0.81 -5.24 34.20
N VAL A 60 -0.70 -4.38 33.18
CA VAL A 60 -1.55 -4.42 31.98
C VAL A 60 -1.21 -5.63 31.13
N ALA A 61 0.07 -5.86 30.85
CA ALA A 61 0.51 -7.00 30.05
C ALA A 61 0.09 -8.35 30.66
N ALA A 62 0.07 -8.45 32.00
CA ALA A 62 -0.40 -9.64 32.71
C ALA A 62 -1.93 -9.83 32.67
N ALA A 63 -2.70 -8.74 32.55
CA ALA A 63 -4.16 -8.75 32.52
C ALA A 63 -4.75 -9.04 31.13
N LEU A 64 -4.06 -8.61 30.06
CA LEU A 64 -4.55 -8.73 28.67
C LEU A 64 -4.91 -10.16 28.23
N PRO A 65 -4.15 -11.23 28.57
CA PRO A 65 -4.53 -12.60 28.21
C PRO A 65 -5.91 -13.00 28.76
N ALA A 66 -6.20 -12.66 30.02
CA ALA A 66 -7.50 -12.96 30.64
C ALA A 66 -8.65 -12.16 29.98
N ILE A 67 -8.36 -10.95 29.49
CA ILE A 67 -9.32 -10.15 28.73
C ILE A 67 -9.61 -10.83 27.39
N VAL A 68 -8.59 -11.31 26.67
CA VAL A 68 -8.75 -12.06 25.43
C VAL A 68 -9.57 -13.33 25.66
N ASP A 69 -9.25 -14.11 26.69
CA ASP A 69 -10.00 -15.32 27.06
C ASP A 69 -11.48 -14.99 27.33
N ALA A 70 -11.75 -13.90 28.02
CA ALA A 70 -13.11 -13.42 28.25
C ALA A 70 -13.80 -13.04 26.92
N VAL A 71 -13.16 -12.27 26.04
CA VAL A 71 -13.77 -11.94 24.73
C VAL A 71 -14.07 -13.20 23.92
N LEU A 72 -13.14 -14.15 23.87
CA LEU A 72 -13.34 -15.42 23.15
C LEU A 72 -14.47 -16.26 23.76
N ALA A 73 -14.73 -16.15 25.06
CA ALA A 73 -15.81 -16.84 25.75
C ALA A 73 -17.20 -16.20 25.58
N MET A 74 -17.31 -14.95 25.12
CA MET A 74 -18.60 -14.24 24.96
C MET A 74 -19.57 -15.00 24.05
N GLU A 75 -20.77 -15.32 24.54
CA GLU A 75 -21.81 -15.97 23.75
C GLU A 75 -22.61 -14.99 22.90
N SER A 76 -22.79 -13.75 23.37
CA SER A 76 -23.52 -12.71 22.64
C SER A 76 -22.80 -12.32 21.34
N PRO A 77 -23.41 -12.49 20.14
CA PRO A 77 -22.77 -12.09 18.88
C PRO A 77 -22.40 -10.62 18.79
N GLY A 78 -23.29 -9.74 19.27
CA GLY A 78 -23.05 -8.30 19.29
C GLY A 78 -21.93 -7.93 20.25
N GLY A 79 -21.95 -8.51 21.47
CA GLY A 79 -20.91 -8.28 22.46
C GLY A 79 -19.54 -8.78 22.00
N PHE A 80 -19.51 -9.97 21.38
CA PHE A 80 -18.31 -10.54 20.77
C PHE A 80 -17.76 -9.63 19.67
N SER A 81 -18.58 -9.22 18.70
CA SER A 81 -18.13 -8.36 17.60
C SER A 81 -17.58 -7.03 18.09
N GLU A 82 -18.31 -6.33 18.95
CA GLU A 82 -17.87 -5.03 19.46
C GLU A 82 -16.60 -5.11 20.30
N SER A 83 -16.42 -6.21 21.04
CA SER A 83 -15.25 -6.43 21.88
C SER A 83 -14.03 -6.82 21.04
N VAL A 84 -14.20 -7.72 20.06
CA VAL A 84 -13.14 -8.10 19.12
C VAL A 84 -12.68 -6.88 18.32
N ASP A 85 -13.61 -6.06 17.81
CA ASP A 85 -13.25 -4.84 17.09
C ASP A 85 -12.45 -3.86 17.97
N ALA A 86 -12.81 -3.72 19.24
CA ALA A 86 -12.07 -2.89 20.19
C ALA A 86 -10.63 -3.39 20.42
N LEU A 87 -10.44 -4.72 20.54
CA LEU A 87 -9.11 -5.31 20.69
C LEU A 87 -8.27 -5.17 19.41
N VAL A 88 -8.86 -5.46 18.24
CA VAL A 88 -8.17 -5.36 16.94
C VAL A 88 -7.82 -3.92 16.58
N ALA A 89 -8.58 -2.93 17.06
CA ALA A 89 -8.29 -1.52 16.84
C ALA A 89 -7.21 -0.94 17.77
N SER A 90 -6.71 -1.69 18.75
CA SER A 90 -5.74 -1.18 19.74
C SER A 90 -4.33 -1.79 19.53
N PRO A 91 -3.39 -1.04 18.92
CA PRO A 91 -2.01 -1.50 18.74
C PRO A 91 -1.33 -1.94 20.06
N ALA A 92 -1.60 -1.22 21.16
CA ALA A 92 -1.08 -1.54 22.48
C ALA A 92 -1.53 -2.92 22.99
N VAL A 93 -2.80 -3.27 22.76
CA VAL A 93 -3.33 -4.61 23.06
C VAL A 93 -2.67 -5.65 22.15
N LEU A 94 -2.66 -5.40 20.84
CA LEU A 94 -2.13 -6.35 19.86
C LEU A 94 -0.65 -6.65 20.10
N GLY A 95 0.15 -5.66 20.48
CA GLY A 95 1.56 -5.83 20.78
C GLY A 95 1.88 -6.79 21.94
N VAL A 96 0.88 -7.24 22.70
CA VAL A 96 1.01 -8.21 23.80
C VAL A 96 0.29 -9.53 23.50
N VAL A 97 -0.95 -9.47 22.97
CA VAL A 97 -1.83 -10.65 22.90
C VAL A 97 -2.33 -11.01 21.50
N ALA A 98 -1.80 -10.39 20.43
CA ALA A 98 -2.30 -10.62 19.08
C ALA A 98 -2.22 -12.09 18.62
N ASP A 99 -1.14 -12.81 18.93
CA ASP A 99 -1.01 -14.22 18.53
C ASP A 99 -2.04 -15.11 19.25
N GLY A 100 -2.24 -14.92 20.56
CA GLY A 100 -3.25 -15.65 21.33
C GLY A 100 -4.67 -15.34 20.87
N LEU A 101 -4.96 -14.07 20.55
CA LEU A 101 -6.24 -13.66 19.97
C LEU A 101 -6.44 -14.29 18.57
N ALA A 102 -5.43 -14.25 17.70
CA ALA A 102 -5.49 -14.82 16.36
C ALA A 102 -5.74 -16.34 16.41
N ASP A 103 -5.01 -17.07 17.25
CA ASP A 103 -5.17 -18.52 17.42
C ASP A 103 -6.56 -18.86 17.96
N GLY A 104 -7.06 -18.11 18.96
CA GLY A 104 -8.39 -18.30 19.53
C GLY A 104 -9.51 -18.05 18.53
N LEU A 105 -9.41 -16.97 17.74
CA LEU A 105 -10.38 -16.66 16.67
C LEU A 105 -10.35 -17.74 15.57
N LEU A 106 -9.15 -18.18 15.17
CA LEU A 106 -9.01 -19.23 14.16
C LEU A 106 -9.60 -20.56 14.64
N ALA A 107 -9.39 -20.90 15.92
CA ALA A 107 -9.98 -22.08 16.54
C ALA A 107 -11.52 -22.03 16.53
N GLN A 108 -12.14 -20.86 16.74
CA GLN A 108 -13.59 -20.70 16.64
C GLN A 108 -14.10 -20.93 15.21
N VAL A 109 -13.41 -20.39 14.20
CA VAL A 109 -13.77 -20.65 12.79
C VAL A 109 -13.60 -22.12 12.44
N ALA A 110 -12.50 -22.73 12.88
CA ALA A 110 -12.23 -24.15 12.64
C ALA A 110 -13.31 -25.04 13.28
N ALA A 111 -13.72 -24.74 14.52
CA ALA A 111 -14.77 -25.46 15.21
C ALA A 111 -16.14 -25.31 14.53
N PHE A 112 -16.44 -24.11 14.00
CA PHE A 112 -17.67 -23.87 13.24
C PHE A 112 -17.76 -24.78 12.01
N VAL A 113 -16.67 -24.94 11.27
CA VAL A 113 -16.65 -25.74 10.03
C VAL A 113 -16.95 -27.22 10.29
N ASP A 114 -16.74 -27.69 11.53
CA ASP A 114 -17.02 -29.07 11.95
C ASP A 114 -18.43 -29.24 12.56
N LEU A 115 -19.28 -28.20 12.56
CA LEU A 115 -20.66 -28.29 13.04
C LEU A 115 -21.60 -28.82 11.95
N ASP A 116 -22.43 -29.80 12.31
CA ASP A 116 -23.45 -30.37 11.41
C ASP A 116 -24.68 -29.43 11.26
N ASP A 117 -25.07 -28.72 12.32
CA ASP A 117 -26.25 -27.84 12.35
C ASP A 117 -25.94 -26.54 13.13
N PRO A 118 -25.28 -25.55 12.48
CA PRO A 118 -24.86 -24.32 13.14
C PRO A 118 -26.06 -23.40 13.41
N SER A 119 -26.17 -22.89 14.63
CA SER A 119 -27.17 -21.87 14.97
C SER A 119 -26.82 -20.52 14.32
N ALA A 120 -27.80 -19.61 14.22
CA ALA A 120 -27.54 -18.23 13.78
C ALA A 120 -26.44 -17.56 14.61
N ARG A 121 -26.38 -17.82 15.92
CA ARG A 121 -25.33 -17.32 16.81
C ARG A 121 -23.94 -17.80 16.36
N ASP A 122 -23.81 -19.08 16.03
CA ASP A 122 -22.54 -19.68 15.61
C ASP A 122 -22.08 -19.08 14.28
N VAL A 123 -23.01 -18.86 13.33
CA VAL A 123 -22.74 -18.19 12.05
C VAL A 123 -22.20 -16.78 12.26
N TRP A 124 -22.85 -15.97 13.10
CA TRP A 124 -22.42 -14.59 13.35
C TRP A 124 -21.06 -14.51 14.03
N ARG A 125 -20.81 -15.39 15.02
CA ARG A 125 -19.52 -15.45 15.71
C ARG A 125 -18.40 -15.93 14.79
N ALA A 126 -18.62 -16.98 14.01
CA ALA A 126 -17.63 -17.49 13.05
C ALA A 126 -17.30 -16.45 11.97
N ALA A 127 -18.29 -15.73 11.45
CA ALA A 127 -18.06 -14.66 10.48
C ALA A 127 -17.22 -13.52 11.06
N THR A 128 -17.54 -13.08 12.28
CA THR A 128 -16.78 -12.06 13.01
C THR A 128 -15.35 -12.51 13.28
N ALA A 129 -15.18 -13.75 13.74
CA ALA A 129 -13.87 -14.31 14.04
C ALA A 129 -13.00 -14.42 12.78
N LEU A 130 -13.57 -14.85 11.66
CA LEU A 130 -12.88 -14.95 10.38
C LEU A 130 -12.42 -13.57 9.86
N GLU A 131 -13.29 -12.56 9.95
CA GLU A 131 -12.95 -11.19 9.55
C GLU A 131 -11.84 -10.61 10.44
N ALA A 132 -11.94 -10.80 11.76
CA ALA A 132 -10.95 -10.31 12.71
C ALA A 132 -9.59 -11.00 12.56
N VAL A 133 -9.56 -12.34 12.47
CA VAL A 133 -8.31 -13.08 12.28
C VAL A 133 -7.67 -12.75 10.93
N THR A 134 -8.45 -12.45 9.89
CA THR A 134 -7.92 -11.97 8.61
C THR A 134 -7.22 -10.63 8.77
N ARG A 135 -7.82 -9.67 9.47
CA ARG A 135 -7.21 -8.36 9.76
C ARG A 135 -5.91 -8.52 10.56
N LEU A 136 -5.90 -9.40 11.57
CA LEU A 136 -4.70 -9.69 12.36
C LEU A 136 -3.56 -10.27 11.49
N ASN A 137 -3.86 -11.26 10.64
CA ASN A 137 -2.86 -11.90 9.79
C ASN A 137 -2.31 -10.98 8.71
N VAL A 138 -3.17 -10.17 8.09
CA VAL A 138 -2.73 -9.11 7.18
C VAL A 138 -1.83 -8.12 7.90
N GLY A 139 -2.12 -7.87 9.17
CA GLY A 139 -1.28 -7.09 10.06
C GLY A 139 0.00 -7.77 10.57
N GLY A 140 0.32 -8.96 10.08
CA GLY A 140 1.53 -9.69 10.49
C GLY A 140 1.43 -10.43 11.83
N TYR A 141 0.23 -10.53 12.41
CA TYR A 141 -0.01 -11.29 13.64
C TYR A 141 -0.64 -12.65 13.36
N GLY A 142 -0.19 -13.70 14.05
CA GLY A 142 -0.62 -15.07 13.81
C GLY A 142 -0.03 -15.69 12.53
N SER A 143 -0.58 -16.86 12.15
CA SER A 143 -0.07 -17.66 11.03
C SER A 143 -0.93 -17.52 9.78
N LYS A 144 -0.40 -16.81 8.76
CA LYS A 144 -1.08 -16.68 7.46
C LYS A 144 -1.42 -18.03 6.84
N PHE A 145 -0.54 -19.02 6.99
CA PHE A 145 -0.76 -20.37 6.44
C PHE A 145 -1.93 -21.07 7.12
N SER A 146 -2.12 -20.85 8.43
CA SER A 146 -3.25 -21.41 9.16
C SER A 146 -4.57 -20.77 8.72
N LEU A 147 -4.57 -19.45 8.46
CA LEU A 147 -5.72 -18.76 7.88
C LEU A 147 -6.06 -19.31 6.48
N LEU A 148 -5.07 -19.43 5.59
CA LEU A 148 -5.28 -19.96 4.24
C LEU A 148 -5.83 -21.39 4.29
N ALA A 149 -5.27 -22.25 5.15
CA ALA A 149 -5.76 -23.61 5.35
C ALA A 149 -7.21 -23.64 5.87
N THR A 150 -7.59 -22.74 6.79
CA THR A 150 -8.98 -22.62 7.25
C THR A 150 -9.92 -22.16 6.13
N LEU A 151 -9.51 -21.19 5.30
CA LEU A 151 -10.29 -20.72 4.16
C LEU A 151 -10.53 -21.83 3.12
N GLU A 152 -9.56 -22.72 2.89
CA GLU A 152 -9.71 -23.88 1.99
C GLU A 152 -10.74 -24.92 2.45
N ARG A 153 -11.18 -24.88 3.71
CA ARG A 153 -12.19 -25.80 4.24
C ARG A 153 -13.61 -25.44 3.81
N PHE A 154 -13.86 -24.22 3.34
CA PHE A 154 -15.16 -23.80 2.83
C PHE A 154 -15.41 -24.38 1.43
N ARG A 155 -16.15 -25.50 1.39
CA ARG A 155 -16.33 -26.34 0.18
C ARG A 155 -17.77 -26.44 -0.32
N ALA A 156 -18.67 -25.64 0.24
CA ALA A 156 -20.06 -25.52 -0.15
C ALA A 156 -20.59 -24.12 0.21
N PRO A 157 -21.72 -23.67 -0.38
CA PRO A 157 -22.39 -22.45 0.04
C PRO A 157 -22.61 -22.41 1.56
N ALA A 158 -22.42 -21.24 2.15
CA ALA A 158 -22.55 -20.99 3.58
C ALA A 158 -23.66 -19.95 3.85
N PRO A 159 -24.19 -19.88 5.09
CA PRO A 159 -25.15 -18.84 5.45
C PRO A 159 -24.62 -17.43 5.17
N LYS A 160 -25.49 -16.54 4.68
CA LYS A 160 -25.17 -15.19 4.16
C LYS A 160 -24.03 -14.46 4.87
N ARG A 161 -24.11 -14.28 6.19
CA ARG A 161 -23.14 -13.50 6.97
C ARG A 161 -21.74 -14.11 6.93
N LEU A 162 -21.65 -15.43 7.01
CA LEU A 162 -20.38 -16.16 6.93
C LEU A 162 -19.86 -16.25 5.51
N ALA A 163 -20.74 -16.52 4.54
CA ALA A 163 -20.36 -16.51 3.12
C ALA A 163 -19.74 -15.16 2.71
N ALA A 164 -20.33 -14.04 3.15
CA ALA A 164 -19.77 -12.70 2.91
C ALA A 164 -18.38 -12.53 3.57
N ALA A 165 -18.23 -12.99 4.82
CA ALA A 165 -16.95 -12.97 5.53
C ALA A 165 -15.87 -13.79 4.81
N VAL A 166 -16.22 -14.98 4.30
CA VAL A 166 -15.31 -15.84 3.51
C VAL A 166 -14.88 -15.13 2.23
N VAL A 167 -15.83 -14.62 1.45
CA VAL A 167 -15.56 -13.92 0.18
C VAL A 167 -14.61 -12.74 0.39
N ARG A 168 -14.88 -11.89 1.39
CA ARG A 168 -14.03 -10.73 1.71
C ARG A 168 -12.66 -11.12 2.24
N SER A 169 -12.60 -12.17 3.05
CA SER A 169 -11.32 -12.67 3.61
C SER A 169 -10.43 -13.26 2.54
N VAL A 170 -10.99 -14.00 1.57
CA VAL A 170 -10.25 -14.49 0.40
C VAL A 170 -9.75 -13.32 -0.45
N GLY A 171 -10.61 -12.34 -0.78
CA GLY A 171 -10.19 -11.16 -1.55
C GLY A 171 -9.04 -10.41 -0.87
N THR A 172 -9.14 -10.22 0.45
CA THR A 172 -8.07 -9.59 1.24
C THR A 172 -6.79 -10.42 1.24
N ALA A 173 -6.88 -11.73 1.40
CA ALA A 173 -5.71 -12.62 1.40
C ALA A 173 -4.97 -12.58 0.05
N VAL A 174 -5.70 -12.59 -1.07
CA VAL A 174 -5.11 -12.51 -2.43
C VAL A 174 -4.40 -11.17 -2.66
N ASP A 175 -4.98 -10.07 -2.16
CA ASP A 175 -4.33 -8.76 -2.25
C ASP A 175 -2.94 -8.77 -1.58
N HIS A 176 -2.75 -9.51 -0.47
CA HIS A 176 -1.50 -9.47 0.33
C HIS A 176 -0.54 -10.63 0.06
N TRP A 177 -1.02 -11.79 -0.38
CA TRP A 177 -0.18 -12.99 -0.52
C TRP A 177 -0.38 -13.65 -1.88
N HIS A 178 0.73 -13.99 -2.54
CA HIS A 178 0.70 -14.63 -3.86
C HIS A 178 0.02 -16.00 -3.83
N GLU A 179 0.33 -16.80 -2.81
CA GLU A 179 -0.11 -18.19 -2.65
C GLU A 179 -1.63 -18.30 -2.41
N ALA A 180 -2.25 -17.22 -1.93
CA ALA A 180 -3.69 -17.13 -1.70
C ALA A 180 -4.50 -17.14 -3.01
N ALA A 181 -3.87 -16.96 -4.19
CA ALA A 181 -4.53 -17.06 -5.49
C ALA A 181 -5.26 -18.40 -5.70
N SER A 182 -4.78 -19.47 -5.06
CA SER A 182 -5.42 -20.79 -5.09
C SER A 182 -6.82 -20.81 -4.43
N LEU A 183 -7.16 -19.80 -3.64
CA LEU A 183 -8.45 -19.66 -2.95
C LEU A 183 -9.57 -19.11 -3.85
N THR A 184 -9.31 -18.71 -5.10
CA THR A 184 -10.37 -18.31 -6.05
C THR A 184 -11.48 -19.37 -6.14
N LYS A 185 -11.09 -20.65 -6.09
CA LYS A 185 -11.99 -21.80 -6.05
C LYS A 185 -13.01 -21.76 -4.90
N VAL A 186 -12.62 -21.19 -3.76
CA VAL A 186 -13.49 -21.08 -2.58
C VAL A 186 -14.60 -20.07 -2.84
N VAL A 187 -14.26 -18.91 -3.42
CA VAL A 187 -15.24 -17.88 -3.79
C VAL A 187 -16.22 -18.42 -4.82
N GLU A 188 -15.74 -19.11 -5.85
CA GLU A 188 -16.60 -19.71 -6.88
C GLU A 188 -17.57 -20.76 -6.32
N VAL A 189 -17.12 -21.57 -5.33
CA VAL A 189 -17.98 -22.57 -4.68
C VAL A 189 -19.01 -21.92 -3.76
N ILE A 190 -18.60 -20.92 -2.97
CA ILE A 190 -19.47 -20.21 -2.04
C ILE A 190 -20.56 -19.43 -2.79
N SER A 191 -20.22 -18.85 -3.93
CA SER A 191 -21.15 -18.10 -4.79
C SER A 191 -21.92 -18.98 -5.79
N GLY A 192 -21.77 -20.31 -5.72
CA GLY A 192 -22.49 -21.24 -6.60
C GLY A 192 -22.04 -21.27 -8.06
N LEU A 193 -20.95 -20.60 -8.43
CA LEU A 193 -20.34 -20.66 -9.76
C LEU A 193 -19.68 -22.02 -10.03
N LYS A 194 -19.24 -22.71 -8.97
CA LYS A 194 -18.74 -24.09 -9.03
C LYS A 194 -19.57 -25.00 -8.14
N ALA A 195 -19.73 -26.25 -8.58
CA ALA A 195 -20.44 -27.26 -7.81
C ALA A 195 -19.77 -27.49 -6.44
N PRO A 196 -20.55 -27.58 -5.35
CA PRO A 196 -20.00 -27.86 -4.03
C PRO A 196 -19.36 -29.25 -3.99
N THR A 197 -18.31 -29.38 -3.18
CA THR A 197 -17.65 -30.68 -2.91
C THR A 197 -17.89 -31.18 -1.49
N GLY A 198 -18.64 -30.42 -0.68
CA GLY A 198 -19.07 -30.77 0.66
C GLY A 198 -20.59 -30.65 0.84
N PRO A 199 -21.11 -30.98 2.04
CA PRO A 199 -22.52 -30.80 2.37
C PRO A 199 -22.90 -29.31 2.40
N GLN A 200 -24.10 -28.98 1.93
CA GLN A 200 -24.64 -27.63 1.92
C GLN A 200 -25.49 -27.38 3.17
N ALA A 201 -25.31 -26.24 3.82
CA ALA A 201 -26.13 -25.82 4.95
C ALA A 201 -27.57 -25.48 4.48
N ALA A 202 -28.58 -25.78 5.31
CA ALA A 202 -29.98 -25.64 4.93
C ALA A 202 -30.40 -24.20 4.54
N ASP A 203 -29.79 -23.20 5.18
CA ASP A 203 -30.08 -21.76 4.95
C ASP A 203 -29.04 -21.08 4.04
N ALA A 204 -28.23 -21.85 3.29
CA ALA A 204 -27.24 -21.30 2.38
C ALA A 204 -27.82 -21.08 0.97
N ASP A 205 -27.99 -19.81 0.61
CA ASP A 205 -28.32 -19.37 -0.75
C ASP A 205 -27.08 -18.72 -1.41
N PRO A 206 -26.55 -19.28 -2.51
CA PRO A 206 -25.45 -18.67 -3.25
C PRO A 206 -25.72 -17.24 -3.74
N GLU A 207 -26.98 -16.90 -4.02
CA GLU A 207 -27.36 -15.56 -4.51
C GLU A 207 -27.14 -14.47 -3.45
N ASP A 208 -27.13 -14.83 -2.17
CA ASP A 208 -26.93 -13.87 -1.06
C ASP A 208 -25.58 -13.18 -1.09
N VAL A 209 -24.58 -13.77 -1.77
CA VAL A 209 -23.21 -13.25 -1.88
C VAL A 209 -22.73 -13.12 -3.31
N ALA A 210 -23.57 -13.40 -4.31
CA ALA A 210 -23.15 -13.39 -5.71
C ALA A 210 -22.68 -12.00 -6.17
N SER A 211 -23.31 -10.92 -5.67
CA SER A 211 -22.85 -9.54 -5.89
C SER A 211 -21.43 -9.31 -5.34
N ASP A 212 -21.17 -9.65 -4.07
CA ASP A 212 -19.85 -9.51 -3.44
C ASP A 212 -18.80 -10.42 -4.11
N ALA A 213 -19.19 -11.63 -4.50
CA ALA A 213 -18.34 -12.58 -5.20
C ALA A 213 -17.93 -12.08 -6.58
N SER A 214 -18.84 -11.47 -7.35
CA SER A 214 -18.50 -10.87 -8.65
C SER A 214 -17.43 -9.78 -8.49
N TRP A 215 -17.58 -8.92 -7.47
CA TRP A 215 -16.60 -7.88 -7.17
C TRP A 215 -15.25 -8.45 -6.72
N VAL A 216 -15.25 -9.43 -5.83
CA VAL A 216 -14.01 -10.04 -5.33
C VAL A 216 -13.29 -10.82 -6.43
N LEU A 217 -14.00 -11.62 -7.22
CA LEU A 217 -13.42 -12.35 -8.35
C LEU A 217 -12.82 -11.40 -9.39
N ALA A 218 -13.51 -10.30 -9.70
CA ALA A 218 -12.96 -9.26 -10.55
C ALA A 218 -11.63 -8.70 -10.04
N ASN A 219 -11.55 -8.41 -8.74
CA ASN A 219 -10.33 -7.90 -8.11
C ASN A 219 -9.21 -8.94 -8.07
N ILE A 220 -9.54 -10.20 -7.80
CA ILE A 220 -8.58 -11.31 -7.85
C ILE A 220 -7.98 -11.42 -9.25
N GLU A 221 -8.83 -11.44 -10.29
CA GLU A 221 -8.38 -11.50 -11.68
C GLU A 221 -7.53 -10.27 -12.06
N LEU A 222 -7.90 -9.06 -11.60
CA LEU A 222 -7.08 -7.87 -11.81
C LEU A 222 -5.69 -8.02 -11.18
N VAL A 223 -5.60 -8.49 -9.94
CA VAL A 223 -4.33 -8.73 -9.26
C VAL A 223 -3.52 -9.83 -9.95
N GLN A 224 -4.17 -10.91 -10.41
CA GLN A 224 -3.50 -11.96 -11.19
C GLN A 224 -2.97 -11.45 -12.53
N ALA A 225 -3.68 -10.54 -13.19
CA ALA A 225 -3.21 -9.90 -14.42
C ALA A 225 -1.89 -9.16 -14.19
N LEU A 226 -1.80 -8.42 -13.10
CA LEU A 226 -0.61 -7.64 -12.75
C LEU A 226 0.56 -8.52 -12.29
N ARG A 227 0.27 -9.73 -11.80
CA ARG A 227 1.26 -10.77 -11.46
C ARG A 227 1.63 -11.69 -12.63
N ALA A 228 1.01 -11.51 -13.79
CA ALA A 228 1.13 -12.46 -14.88
C ALA A 228 2.53 -12.44 -15.50
N ALA A 229 3.13 -13.63 -15.67
CA ALA A 229 4.46 -13.75 -16.26
C ALA A 229 4.50 -13.49 -17.79
N THR A 230 3.35 -13.33 -18.44
CA THR A 230 3.25 -13.09 -19.88
C THR A 230 2.13 -12.13 -20.21
N ARG A 231 2.31 -11.34 -21.27
CA ARG A 231 1.29 -10.43 -21.81
C ARG A 231 -0.02 -11.15 -22.16
N GLN A 232 0.07 -12.39 -22.63
CA GLN A 232 -1.11 -13.20 -22.95
C GLN A 232 -1.88 -13.61 -21.68
N SER A 233 -1.18 -14.03 -20.62
CA SER A 233 -1.79 -14.34 -19.34
C SER A 233 -2.38 -13.08 -18.69
N MET A 234 -1.67 -11.95 -18.74
CA MET A 234 -2.17 -10.65 -18.30
C MET A 234 -3.50 -10.31 -18.98
N LEU A 235 -3.55 -10.39 -20.32
CA LEU A 235 -4.77 -10.11 -21.07
C LEU A 235 -5.92 -11.06 -20.69
N SER A 236 -5.66 -12.36 -20.55
CA SER A 236 -6.67 -13.35 -20.15
C SER A 236 -7.28 -13.02 -18.77
N HIS A 237 -6.46 -12.57 -17.83
CA HIS A 237 -6.91 -12.16 -16.50
C HIS A 237 -7.67 -10.82 -16.54
N LEU A 238 -7.20 -9.81 -17.31
CA LEU A 238 -7.93 -8.55 -17.50
C LEU A 238 -9.31 -8.78 -18.12
N GLU A 239 -9.41 -9.64 -19.14
CA GLU A 239 -10.69 -10.00 -19.77
C GLU A 239 -11.61 -10.72 -18.77
N SER A 240 -11.07 -11.58 -17.91
CA SER A 240 -11.83 -12.24 -16.84
C SER A 240 -12.33 -11.24 -15.80
N SER A 241 -11.47 -10.30 -15.40
CA SER A 241 -11.83 -9.21 -14.49
C SER A 241 -12.98 -8.37 -15.05
N VAL A 242 -12.88 -7.93 -16.32
CA VAL A 242 -13.95 -7.18 -17.00
C VAL A 242 -15.25 -7.98 -17.02
N ARG A 243 -15.22 -9.29 -17.32
CA ARG A 243 -16.45 -10.13 -17.30
C ARG A 243 -17.14 -10.11 -15.94
N TYR A 244 -16.39 -10.26 -14.85
CA TYR A 244 -16.96 -10.22 -13.50
C TYR A 244 -17.47 -8.82 -13.12
N LEU A 245 -16.78 -7.75 -13.54
CA LEU A 245 -17.26 -6.37 -13.32
C LEU A 245 -18.53 -6.10 -14.12
N SER A 246 -18.61 -6.53 -15.38
CA SER A 246 -19.82 -6.43 -16.21
C SER A 246 -20.99 -7.17 -15.56
N LEU A 247 -20.78 -8.36 -15.00
CA LEU A 247 -21.80 -9.06 -14.21
C LEU A 247 -22.27 -8.21 -13.02
N GLY A 248 -21.33 -7.60 -12.30
CA GLY A 248 -21.59 -6.64 -11.22
C GLY A 248 -22.50 -5.48 -11.64
N VAL A 249 -22.22 -4.89 -12.80
CA VAL A 249 -22.99 -3.77 -13.36
C VAL A 249 -24.37 -4.20 -13.83
N GLU A 250 -24.44 -5.25 -14.65
CA GLU A 250 -25.65 -5.64 -15.38
C GLU A 250 -26.68 -6.37 -14.50
N THR A 251 -26.20 -7.14 -13.52
CA THR A 251 -27.06 -8.00 -12.68
C THR A 251 -27.32 -7.38 -11.31
N TYR A 252 -26.29 -6.76 -10.72
CA TYR A 252 -26.33 -6.31 -9.33
C TYR A 252 -26.29 -4.79 -9.16
N ASP A 253 -26.32 -4.03 -10.26
CA ASP A 253 -26.33 -2.56 -10.29
C ASP A 253 -25.20 -1.92 -9.45
N ARG A 254 -24.01 -2.52 -9.50
CA ARG A 254 -22.85 -2.09 -8.71
C ARG A 254 -22.19 -0.82 -9.26
N ASP A 255 -22.26 0.28 -8.51
CA ASP A 255 -21.59 1.55 -8.84
C ASP A 255 -20.06 1.42 -8.93
N ASP A 256 -19.44 0.68 -8.00
CA ASP A 256 -18.00 0.45 -7.96
C ASP A 256 -17.52 -0.37 -9.17
N ALA A 257 -18.29 -1.38 -9.58
CA ALA A 257 -18.02 -2.11 -10.81
C ALA A 257 -18.18 -1.24 -12.07
N ARG A 258 -19.14 -0.30 -12.07
CA ARG A 258 -19.38 0.64 -13.17
C ARG A 258 -18.21 1.59 -13.40
N VAL A 259 -17.52 2.00 -12.33
CA VAL A 259 -16.30 2.80 -12.40
C VAL A 259 -15.11 1.97 -12.85
N LEU A 260 -14.94 0.77 -12.29
CA LEU A 260 -13.72 -0.02 -12.51
C LEU A 260 -13.70 -0.75 -13.87
N ALA A 261 -14.85 -1.20 -14.38
CA ALA A 261 -14.93 -1.96 -15.65
C ALA A 261 -14.31 -1.22 -16.85
N PRO A 262 -14.65 0.06 -17.12
CA PRO A 262 -14.07 0.80 -18.23
C PRO A 262 -12.56 1.00 -18.08
N ILE A 263 -12.07 1.13 -16.85
CA ILE A 263 -10.64 1.32 -16.56
C ILE A 263 -9.86 0.04 -16.84
N VAL A 264 -10.31 -1.10 -16.30
CA VAL A 264 -9.68 -2.40 -16.56
C VAL A 264 -9.77 -2.76 -18.04
N GLY A 265 -10.89 -2.41 -18.69
CA GLY A 265 -11.06 -2.54 -20.14
C GLY A 265 -10.03 -1.72 -20.93
N ALA A 266 -9.75 -0.48 -20.52
CA ALA A 266 -8.73 0.36 -21.14
C ALA A 266 -7.32 -0.24 -20.97
N VAL A 267 -6.97 -0.73 -19.77
CA VAL A 267 -5.70 -1.43 -19.54
C VAL A 267 -5.59 -2.68 -20.40
N GLY A 268 -6.66 -3.46 -20.53
CA GLY A 268 -6.71 -4.62 -21.43
C GLY A 268 -6.54 -4.24 -22.90
N ALA A 269 -7.12 -3.14 -23.35
CA ALA A 269 -6.97 -2.64 -24.70
C ALA A 269 -5.54 -2.16 -24.99
N LEU A 270 -4.90 -1.45 -24.05
CA LEU A 270 -3.47 -1.11 -24.13
C LEU A 270 -2.60 -2.37 -24.17
N THR A 271 -2.92 -3.36 -23.33
CA THR A 271 -2.24 -4.66 -23.31
C THR A 271 -2.43 -5.41 -24.63
N ARG A 272 -3.44 -5.13 -25.45
CA ARG A 272 -3.62 -5.76 -26.78
C ARG A 272 -2.93 -4.99 -27.91
N ALA A 273 -2.83 -3.67 -27.79
CA ALA A 273 -2.37 -2.80 -28.86
C ALA A 273 -0.84 -2.86 -29.06
N GLU A 274 -0.38 -2.65 -30.28
CA GLU A 274 1.05 -2.39 -30.50
C GLU A 274 1.46 -1.09 -29.77
N PRO A 275 2.63 -1.03 -29.12
CA PRO A 275 3.08 0.16 -28.41
C PRO A 275 3.10 1.40 -29.32
N GLY A 276 2.41 2.47 -28.92
CA GLY A 276 2.35 3.72 -29.67
C GLY A 276 1.17 4.61 -29.28
N VAL A 277 1.18 5.87 -29.71
CA VAL A 277 0.11 6.85 -29.40
C VAL A 277 -1.27 6.36 -29.86
N ALA A 278 -1.33 5.68 -31.01
CA ALA A 278 -2.56 5.10 -31.54
C ALA A 278 -3.19 4.05 -30.59
N ALA A 279 -2.40 3.44 -29.69
CA ALA A 279 -2.94 2.56 -28.65
C ALA A 279 -3.81 3.34 -27.65
N LEU A 280 -3.44 4.59 -27.32
CA LEU A 280 -4.21 5.46 -26.42
C LEU A 280 -5.55 5.87 -27.06
N ASP A 281 -5.58 6.07 -28.38
CA ASP A 281 -6.82 6.41 -29.10
C ASP A 281 -7.83 5.27 -29.09
N VAL A 282 -7.35 4.04 -29.19
CA VAL A 282 -8.19 2.83 -29.17
C VAL A 282 -8.60 2.45 -27.76
N ALA A 283 -7.71 2.61 -26.78
CA ALA A 283 -7.89 2.05 -25.46
C ALA A 283 -8.58 2.99 -24.46
N LEU A 284 -8.33 4.29 -24.53
CA LEU A 284 -8.82 5.21 -23.50
C LEU A 284 -10.25 5.68 -23.80
N PRO A 285 -11.07 5.91 -22.76
CA PRO A 285 -12.39 6.51 -22.93
C PRO A 285 -12.37 7.86 -23.66
N SER A 286 -13.52 8.24 -24.23
CA SER A 286 -13.70 9.59 -24.74
C SER A 286 -13.62 10.62 -23.60
N ALA A 287 -13.39 11.90 -23.91
CA ALA A 287 -13.33 12.94 -22.88
C ALA A 287 -14.64 13.03 -22.07
N GLY A 288 -15.80 12.90 -22.72
CA GLY A 288 -17.10 12.90 -22.03
C GLY A 288 -17.31 11.69 -21.14
N ASP A 289 -16.89 10.50 -21.59
CA ASP A 289 -16.98 9.28 -20.77
C ASP A 289 -16.03 9.35 -19.58
N LEU A 290 -14.85 9.96 -19.74
CA LEU A 290 -13.90 10.16 -18.66
C LEU A 290 -14.43 11.16 -17.61
N GLU A 291 -15.03 12.28 -18.03
CA GLU A 291 -15.71 13.20 -17.12
C GLU A 291 -16.82 12.50 -16.33
N GLN A 292 -17.59 11.63 -17.00
CA GLN A 292 -18.62 10.83 -16.35
C GLN A 292 -18.02 9.83 -15.34
N LEU A 293 -16.89 9.18 -15.66
CA LEU A 293 -16.19 8.27 -14.77
C LEU A 293 -15.68 8.97 -13.50
N VAL A 294 -15.11 10.17 -13.66
CA VAL A 294 -14.65 11.00 -12.53
C VAL A 294 -15.84 11.39 -11.64
N ASP A 295 -16.93 11.85 -12.24
CA ASP A 295 -18.15 12.20 -11.50
C ASP A 295 -18.73 10.99 -10.74
N GLN A 296 -18.79 9.82 -11.38
CA GLN A 296 -19.24 8.57 -10.76
C GLN A 296 -18.34 8.15 -9.59
N GLN A 297 -17.01 8.25 -9.74
CA GLN A 297 -16.08 7.94 -8.66
C GLN A 297 -16.28 8.85 -7.44
N THR A 298 -16.53 10.14 -7.66
CA THR A 298 -16.77 11.10 -6.55
C THR A 298 -18.11 10.88 -5.84
N LYS A 299 -19.11 10.31 -6.54
CA LYS A 299 -20.46 10.06 -6.03
C LYS A 299 -20.70 8.62 -5.54
N LEU A 300 -19.66 7.79 -5.54
CA LEU A 300 -19.75 6.36 -5.28
C LEU A 300 -20.45 6.08 -3.94
N ASN A 301 -21.60 5.38 -3.99
CA ASN A 301 -22.38 5.07 -2.80
C ASN A 301 -21.82 3.84 -2.08
N VAL A 302 -20.98 4.11 -1.08
CA VAL A 302 -20.26 3.13 -0.28
C VAL A 302 -21.18 2.08 0.38
N SER A 303 -22.39 2.46 0.79
CA SER A 303 -23.30 1.56 1.48
C SER A 303 -24.00 0.57 0.55
N LEU A 304 -24.39 1.01 -0.66
CA LEU A 304 -25.06 0.14 -1.64
C LEU A 304 -24.08 -0.82 -2.32
N SER A 305 -22.80 -0.46 -2.40
CA SER A 305 -21.74 -1.33 -2.93
C SER A 305 -21.22 -2.36 -1.90
N GLY A 306 -21.80 -2.47 -0.69
CA GLY A 306 -21.27 -3.35 0.35
C GLY A 306 -19.87 -2.96 0.84
N LEU A 307 -19.47 -1.71 0.57
CA LEU A 307 -18.18 -1.09 0.91
C LEU A 307 -18.24 -0.34 2.26
N ASN A 308 -19.25 -0.59 3.09
CA ASN A 308 -19.41 -0.01 4.43
C ASN A 308 -18.72 -0.84 5.52
N HIS A 309 -17.61 -1.48 5.19
CA HIS A 309 -16.95 -2.50 6.03
C HIS A 309 -15.43 -2.34 5.97
N TRP A 310 -14.68 -2.94 6.91
CA TRP A 310 -13.23 -2.73 7.06
C TRP A 310 -12.42 -3.03 5.79
N TYR A 311 -12.93 -3.89 4.91
CA TYR A 311 -12.34 -4.25 3.62
C TYR A 311 -12.33 -3.09 2.59
N ALA A 312 -13.16 -2.08 2.80
CA ALA A 312 -13.58 -1.20 1.72
C ALA A 312 -12.77 0.10 1.55
N ASP A 313 -12.18 0.62 2.62
CA ASP A 313 -11.48 1.91 2.57
C ASP A 313 -10.35 1.88 1.54
N VAL A 314 -9.61 0.78 1.50
CA VAL A 314 -8.54 0.55 0.52
C VAL A 314 -9.09 0.41 -0.90
N LYS A 315 -10.20 -0.32 -1.09
CA LYS A 315 -10.79 -0.47 -2.43
C LYS A 315 -11.30 0.86 -2.98
N ARG A 316 -11.76 1.79 -2.14
CA ARG A 316 -12.11 3.15 -2.57
C ARG A 316 -10.88 3.94 -3.02
N GLN A 317 -9.79 3.87 -2.26
CA GLN A 317 -8.54 4.53 -2.61
C GLN A 317 -7.96 3.98 -3.92
N THR A 318 -7.90 2.65 -4.07
CA THR A 318 -7.44 1.98 -5.29
C THR A 318 -8.27 2.38 -6.52
N THR A 319 -9.60 2.42 -6.42
CA THR A 319 -10.46 2.87 -7.54
C THR A 319 -10.17 4.33 -7.90
N ALA A 320 -9.99 5.21 -6.92
CA ALA A 320 -9.66 6.61 -7.16
C ALA A 320 -8.27 6.79 -7.80
N ALA A 321 -7.33 5.89 -7.47
CA ALA A 321 -5.99 5.79 -8.05
C ALA A 321 -6.05 5.36 -9.52
N TRP A 322 -6.84 4.33 -9.83
CA TRP A 322 -7.09 3.87 -11.20
C TRP A 322 -7.69 4.96 -12.09
N VAL A 323 -8.64 5.76 -11.57
CA VAL A 323 -9.22 6.89 -12.31
C VAL A 323 -8.14 7.94 -12.63
N MET A 324 -7.29 8.29 -11.65
CA MET A 324 -6.20 9.24 -11.88
C MET A 324 -5.25 8.79 -12.99
N LEU A 325 -4.90 7.50 -13.02
CA LEU A 325 -4.03 6.96 -14.07
C LEU A 325 -4.67 7.12 -15.45
N VAL A 326 -5.96 6.81 -15.61
CA VAL A 326 -6.65 6.99 -16.91
C VAL A 326 -6.75 8.46 -17.30
N GLU A 327 -6.96 9.37 -16.35
CA GLU A 327 -6.92 10.82 -16.62
C GLU A 327 -5.53 11.29 -17.08
N ASP A 328 -4.46 10.82 -16.42
CA ASP A 328 -3.08 11.10 -16.79
C ASP A 328 -2.76 10.60 -18.21
N LEU A 329 -3.19 9.38 -18.54
CA LEU A 329 -3.02 8.82 -19.88
C LEU A 329 -3.82 9.58 -20.94
N ALA A 330 -5.03 10.04 -20.60
CA ALA A 330 -5.85 10.86 -21.51
C ALA A 330 -5.22 12.23 -21.79
N ARG A 331 -4.59 12.84 -20.77
CA ARG A 331 -3.77 14.06 -20.94
C ARG A 331 -2.54 13.78 -21.82
N ALA A 332 -1.85 12.66 -21.61
CA ALA A 332 -0.70 12.27 -22.41
C ALA A 332 -1.09 12.06 -23.89
N ARG A 333 -2.23 11.41 -24.16
CA ARG A 333 -2.82 11.26 -25.51
C ARG A 333 -2.97 12.61 -26.20
N GLU A 334 -3.56 13.60 -25.53
CA GLU A 334 -3.78 14.93 -26.09
C GLU A 334 -2.46 15.63 -26.47
N GLN A 335 -1.42 15.51 -25.65
CA GLN A 335 -0.13 16.13 -25.95
C GLN A 335 0.61 15.43 -27.08
N LEU A 336 0.63 14.08 -27.06
CA LEU A 336 1.33 13.26 -28.05
C LEU A 336 0.66 13.27 -29.43
N ALA A 337 -0.64 13.58 -29.51
CA ALA A 337 -1.37 13.72 -30.77
C ALA A 337 -1.04 15.01 -31.55
N LYS A 338 -0.32 15.96 -30.94
CA LYS A 338 0.02 17.24 -31.60
C LYS A 338 1.09 17.02 -32.66
N GLU A 339 1.11 17.85 -33.70
CA GLU A 339 2.19 17.81 -34.71
C GLU A 339 3.51 18.40 -34.17
N ALA A 340 3.41 19.31 -33.20
CA ALA A 340 4.53 19.94 -32.51
C ALA A 340 4.13 20.39 -31.10
N PHE A 341 5.10 20.43 -30.19
CA PHE A 341 4.89 20.94 -28.83
C PHE A 341 4.93 22.46 -28.79
N TYR A 342 3.85 23.08 -28.33
CA TYR A 342 3.85 24.49 -27.94
C TYR A 342 4.39 24.59 -26.51
N ARG A 343 5.58 25.18 -26.33
CA ARG A 343 6.39 25.13 -25.10
C ARG A 343 6.83 23.70 -24.75
N PRO A 344 7.81 23.14 -25.50
CA PRO A 344 8.26 21.75 -25.35
C PRO A 344 8.66 21.38 -23.91
N GLU A 345 9.29 22.29 -23.17
CA GLU A 345 9.76 22.06 -21.81
C GLU A 345 8.63 21.65 -20.85
N ALA A 346 7.55 22.43 -20.79
CA ALA A 346 6.41 22.14 -19.92
C ALA A 346 5.65 20.86 -20.31
N ILE A 347 5.53 20.60 -21.62
CA ILE A 347 4.86 19.39 -22.12
C ILE A 347 5.70 18.15 -21.83
N ILE A 348 7.01 18.22 -22.02
CA ILE A 348 7.93 17.13 -21.69
C ILE A 348 7.89 16.86 -20.18
N ASP A 349 7.92 17.90 -19.35
CA ASP A 349 7.76 17.76 -17.89
C ASP A 349 6.47 17.04 -17.51
N ASP A 350 5.33 17.45 -18.09
CA ASP A 350 4.04 16.83 -17.82
C ASP A 350 4.02 15.34 -18.25
N LEU A 351 4.59 15.01 -19.41
CA LEU A 351 4.67 13.63 -19.90
C LEU A 351 5.62 12.76 -19.06
N LEU A 352 6.77 13.29 -18.65
CA LEU A 352 7.68 12.61 -17.73
C LEU A 352 7.07 12.50 -16.33
N ASN A 353 6.20 13.43 -15.93
CA ASN A 353 5.41 13.31 -14.71
C ASN A 353 4.37 12.20 -14.81
N VAL A 354 3.68 12.02 -15.94
CA VAL A 354 2.79 10.87 -16.14
C VAL A 354 3.58 9.55 -16.10
N TYR A 355 4.74 9.51 -16.74
CA TYR A 355 5.66 8.36 -16.72
C TYR A 355 6.18 8.03 -15.30
N ARG A 356 6.27 9.05 -14.42
CA ARG A 356 6.63 8.91 -13.00
C ARG A 356 5.42 8.60 -12.12
N ALA A 357 4.28 9.22 -12.39
CA ALA A 357 3.04 9.08 -11.61
C ALA A 357 2.48 7.66 -11.78
N SER A 358 2.54 7.10 -13.00
CA SER A 358 2.28 5.69 -13.24
C SER A 358 3.15 4.76 -12.40
N ARG A 359 4.22 5.29 -11.79
CA ARG A 359 5.11 4.61 -10.86
C ARG A 359 4.84 4.81 -9.34
N SER A 360 3.83 5.60 -8.96
CA SER A 360 3.58 6.02 -7.58
C SER A 360 2.12 5.95 -7.12
N VAL A 361 1.21 5.60 -8.03
CA VAL A 361 -0.21 5.46 -7.73
C VAL A 361 -0.44 4.10 -7.05
N GLU A 362 -1.09 4.10 -5.90
CA GLU A 362 -1.37 2.90 -5.09
C GLU A 362 -2.52 2.08 -5.70
N ILE A 363 -2.21 1.44 -6.82
CA ILE A 363 -3.12 0.66 -7.64
C ILE A 363 -3.23 -0.80 -7.14
N VAL A 364 -2.16 -1.27 -6.50
CA VAL A 364 -2.02 -2.63 -5.95
C VAL A 364 -1.44 -2.56 -4.55
N ARG A 365 -1.79 -3.56 -3.72
CA ARG A 365 -1.32 -3.64 -2.33
C ARG A 365 0.12 -4.08 -2.22
N ARG A 366 0.54 -5.03 -3.05
CA ARG A 366 1.93 -5.51 -3.04
C ARG A 366 2.76 -4.69 -4.01
N VAL A 367 3.90 -4.29 -3.50
CA VAL A 367 4.94 -3.58 -4.22
C VAL A 367 5.39 -4.34 -5.47
N GLU A 368 5.48 -5.67 -5.37
CA GLU A 368 5.94 -6.52 -6.48
C GLU A 368 4.92 -6.63 -7.62
N ASP A 369 3.63 -6.37 -7.36
CA ASP A 369 2.58 -6.46 -8.37
C ASP A 369 2.55 -5.22 -9.28
N PHE A 370 3.37 -4.22 -8.98
CA PHE A 370 3.35 -2.94 -9.64
C PHE A 370 3.96 -2.94 -11.05
N ASP A 371 4.90 -3.86 -11.30
CA ASP A 371 5.56 -4.04 -12.59
C ASP A 371 4.55 -4.28 -13.73
N GLY A 372 3.43 -4.96 -13.44
CA GLY A 372 2.38 -5.22 -14.43
C GLY A 372 1.71 -3.96 -14.97
N VAL A 373 1.63 -2.88 -14.20
CA VAL A 373 1.11 -1.59 -14.67
C VAL A 373 2.13 -0.89 -15.57
N LEU A 374 3.41 -0.99 -15.21
CA LEU A 374 4.51 -0.35 -15.94
C LEU A 374 4.73 -0.97 -17.32
N GLU A 375 4.63 -2.31 -17.44
CA GLU A 375 4.72 -3.03 -18.71
C GLU A 375 3.70 -2.52 -19.76
N VAL A 376 2.57 -1.95 -19.32
CA VAL A 376 1.52 -1.46 -20.21
C VAL A 376 1.66 0.03 -20.50
N VAL A 377 1.99 0.84 -19.49
CA VAL A 377 1.97 2.32 -19.59
C VAL A 377 3.26 2.88 -20.21
N GLN A 378 4.42 2.37 -19.82
CA GLN A 378 5.71 2.96 -20.20
C GLN A 378 5.99 2.88 -21.70
N PRO A 379 5.78 1.73 -22.38
CA PRO A 379 6.05 1.61 -23.81
C PRO A 379 5.23 2.58 -24.66
N VAL A 380 4.05 2.98 -24.18
CA VAL A 380 3.15 3.90 -24.89
C VAL A 380 3.68 5.33 -24.86
N ILE A 381 4.24 5.79 -23.74
CA ILE A 381 4.87 7.11 -23.62
C ILE A 381 6.18 7.14 -24.41
N GLU A 382 7.01 6.09 -24.30
CA GLU A 382 8.27 5.96 -25.03
C GLU A 382 8.07 5.94 -26.55
N ALA A 383 7.15 5.11 -27.04
CA ALA A 383 6.76 5.08 -28.44
C ALA A 383 6.07 6.38 -28.88
N GLY A 384 5.41 7.08 -27.94
CA GLY A 384 4.86 8.41 -28.15
C GLY A 384 5.92 9.44 -28.53
N PHE A 385 7.02 9.50 -27.78
CA PHE A 385 8.16 10.34 -28.15
C PHE A 385 8.79 9.88 -29.47
N ALA A 386 8.92 8.57 -29.69
CA ALA A 386 9.50 8.03 -30.92
C ALA A 386 8.65 8.27 -32.18
N SER A 387 7.36 8.55 -32.04
CA SER A 387 6.44 8.75 -33.16
C SER A 387 6.77 9.97 -34.04
N ASN A 388 7.54 10.92 -33.51
CA ASN A 388 7.94 12.14 -34.22
C ASN A 388 9.39 12.48 -33.90
N THR A 389 10.24 12.57 -34.93
CA THR A 389 11.65 12.92 -34.77
C THR A 389 11.86 14.30 -34.12
N GLY A 390 10.92 15.22 -34.29
CA GLY A 390 10.88 16.51 -33.60
C GLY A 390 10.63 16.37 -32.08
N PHE A 391 9.88 15.35 -31.63
CA PHE A 391 9.69 15.07 -30.21
C PHE A 391 10.94 14.49 -29.58
N VAL A 392 11.59 13.54 -30.25
CA VAL A 392 12.89 13.01 -29.81
C VAL A 392 13.94 14.12 -29.76
N ALA A 393 13.96 15.02 -30.74
CA ALA A 393 14.86 16.18 -30.75
C ALA A 393 14.57 17.15 -29.58
N ASN A 394 13.30 17.44 -29.30
CA ASN A 394 12.91 18.26 -28.15
C ASN A 394 13.28 17.60 -26.82
N LEU A 395 13.10 16.28 -26.68
CA LEU A 395 13.48 15.53 -25.49
C LEU A 395 15.00 15.48 -25.31
N ALA A 396 15.77 15.33 -26.40
CA ALA A 396 17.23 15.40 -26.37
C ALA A 396 17.73 16.78 -25.95
N GLU A 397 17.15 17.85 -26.51
CA GLU A 397 17.48 19.23 -26.14
C GLU A 397 17.10 19.54 -24.68
N TYR A 398 15.93 19.06 -24.24
CA TYR A 398 15.49 19.17 -22.86
C TYR A 398 16.44 18.45 -21.89
N THR A 399 16.83 17.20 -22.22
CA THR A 399 17.80 16.42 -21.44
C THR A 399 19.15 17.14 -21.36
N ARG A 400 19.65 17.68 -22.48
CA ARG A 400 20.90 18.47 -22.52
C ARG A 400 20.81 19.73 -21.65
N ARG A 401 19.70 20.45 -21.69
CA ARG A 401 19.50 21.63 -20.83
C ARG A 401 19.46 21.28 -19.34
N LEU A 402 18.89 20.13 -18.99
CA LEU A 402 18.96 19.64 -17.62
C LEU A 402 20.40 19.33 -17.20
N GLU A 403 21.19 18.72 -18.09
CA GLU A 403 22.63 18.47 -17.87
C GLU A 403 23.42 19.77 -17.68
N GLU A 404 23.18 20.79 -18.52
CA GLU A 404 23.81 22.12 -18.38
C GLU A 404 23.41 22.83 -17.08
N ARG A 405 22.14 22.71 -16.66
CA ARG A 405 21.69 23.24 -15.37
C ARG A 405 22.33 22.49 -14.21
N LEU A 406 22.54 21.18 -14.35
CA LEU A 406 23.21 20.36 -13.33
C LEU A 406 24.66 20.77 -13.06
N GLU A 407 25.34 21.32 -14.06
CA GLU A 407 26.69 21.87 -13.91
C GLU A 407 26.72 23.23 -13.19
N GLN A 408 25.59 23.94 -13.11
CA GLN A 408 25.50 25.33 -12.64
C GLN A 408 24.81 25.50 -11.28
N VAL A 409 24.22 24.44 -10.72
CA VAL A 409 23.30 24.51 -9.58
C VAL A 409 23.90 23.86 -8.31
N GLU A 410 23.70 24.49 -7.15
CA GLU A 410 24.14 23.98 -5.83
C GLU A 410 23.20 22.89 -5.26
N ASP A 411 23.62 22.22 -4.17
CA ASP A 411 23.21 20.87 -3.78
C ASP A 411 21.69 20.59 -3.65
N GLU A 412 20.85 21.55 -3.24
CA GLU A 412 19.41 21.30 -3.03
C GLU A 412 18.59 21.18 -4.33
N GLU A 413 18.78 22.10 -5.29
CA GLU A 413 18.08 22.06 -6.58
C GLU A 413 18.75 21.04 -7.53
N ARG A 414 20.03 20.72 -7.31
CA ARG A 414 20.76 19.69 -8.04
C ARG A 414 20.11 18.32 -7.94
N VAL A 415 19.58 17.95 -6.77
CA VAL A 415 18.96 16.63 -6.58
C VAL A 415 17.68 16.47 -7.42
N VAL A 416 16.95 17.57 -7.65
CA VAL A 416 15.77 17.62 -8.52
C VAL A 416 16.13 17.48 -9.98
N LEU A 417 17.13 18.24 -10.40
CA LEU A 417 17.61 18.21 -11.78
C LEU A 417 18.28 16.87 -12.14
N VAL A 418 18.98 16.23 -11.19
CA VAL A 418 19.69 14.94 -11.40
C VAL A 418 18.68 13.84 -11.71
N GLU A 419 17.47 13.98 -11.18
CA GLU A 419 16.40 13.05 -11.38
C GLU A 419 15.57 13.33 -12.64
N GLN A 420 15.14 14.58 -12.84
CA GLN A 420 14.49 14.96 -14.10
C GLN A 420 15.38 14.57 -15.29
N HIS A 421 16.69 14.76 -15.16
CA HIS A 421 17.68 14.34 -16.14
C HIS A 421 17.70 12.81 -16.31
N ALA A 422 17.70 12.04 -15.23
CA ALA A 422 17.75 10.58 -15.29
C ALA A 422 16.50 9.99 -15.98
N VAL A 423 15.30 10.48 -15.63
CA VAL A 423 14.05 10.03 -16.26
C VAL A 423 13.99 10.48 -17.72
N ALA A 424 14.37 11.72 -18.01
CA ALA A 424 14.45 12.21 -19.40
C ALA A 424 15.45 11.40 -20.24
N ALA A 425 16.60 11.03 -19.66
CA ALA A 425 17.62 10.21 -20.31
C ALA A 425 17.16 8.76 -20.55
N GLU A 426 16.45 8.15 -19.59
CA GLU A 426 15.84 6.81 -19.72
C GLU A 426 14.83 6.80 -20.88
N VAL A 427 13.84 7.71 -20.83
CA VAL A 427 12.82 7.83 -21.89
C VAL A 427 13.45 8.18 -23.23
N LEU A 428 14.49 9.03 -23.27
CA LEU A 428 15.21 9.36 -24.50
C LEU A 428 15.94 8.15 -25.08
N THR A 429 16.55 7.32 -24.23
CA THR A 429 17.25 6.10 -24.64
C THR A 429 16.26 5.12 -25.26
N GLU A 430 15.13 4.87 -24.58
CA GLU A 430 14.10 3.96 -25.08
C GLU A 430 13.41 4.50 -26.34
N ALA A 431 13.06 5.79 -26.38
CA ALA A 431 12.47 6.40 -27.57
C ALA A 431 13.41 6.32 -28.79
N ARG A 432 14.73 6.49 -28.59
CA ARG A 432 15.73 6.28 -29.65
C ARG A 432 15.83 4.81 -30.07
N ALA A 433 15.76 3.88 -29.12
CA ALA A 433 15.77 2.45 -29.42
C ALA A 433 14.51 2.03 -30.22
N VAL A 434 13.33 2.55 -29.86
CA VAL A 434 12.08 2.36 -30.62
C VAL A 434 12.23 2.93 -32.04
N LEU A 435 12.76 4.14 -32.18
CA LEU A 435 13.00 4.76 -33.49
C LEU A 435 13.99 3.95 -34.35
N ALA A 436 15.06 3.44 -33.75
CA ALA A 436 16.07 2.61 -34.43
C ALA A 436 15.52 1.23 -34.86
N ARG A 437 14.61 0.63 -34.06
CA ARG A 437 13.89 -0.60 -34.42
C ARG A 437 12.90 -0.41 -35.58
N GLY A 438 12.54 0.84 -35.89
CA GLY A 438 11.67 1.22 -37.02
C GLY A 438 12.35 1.24 -38.39
N GLU A 439 13.68 1.10 -38.48
CA GLU A 439 14.37 0.83 -39.75
C GLU A 439 14.46 -0.70 -39.98
N PRO A 440 14.03 -1.22 -41.14
CA PRO A 440 14.01 -2.66 -41.37
C PRO A 440 15.43 -3.22 -41.40
N PRO A 441 15.77 -4.25 -40.58
CA PRO A 441 17.06 -4.92 -40.70
C PRO A 441 17.13 -5.65 -42.04
N GLY A 442 18.10 -5.25 -42.87
CA GLY A 442 18.51 -6.03 -44.02
C GLY A 442 18.90 -7.46 -43.58
N LYS A 443 18.43 -8.45 -44.35
CA LYS A 443 18.71 -9.89 -44.21
C LYS A 443 20.11 -10.22 -43.69
N GLY A 444 20.14 -11.03 -42.63
CA GLY A 444 21.26 -11.91 -42.26
C GLY A 444 21.07 -12.38 -40.82
N GLY A 445 21.22 -13.64 -40.43
CA GLY A 445 21.49 -14.89 -41.10
C GLY A 445 21.21 -15.99 -40.06
N GLY A 446 20.78 -17.17 -40.50
CA GLY A 446 20.42 -18.27 -39.61
C GLY A 446 21.59 -18.75 -38.74
N GLY A 447 21.30 -19.04 -37.47
CA GLY A 447 22.22 -19.65 -36.53
C GLY A 447 21.46 -20.33 -35.38
N THR A 448 21.59 -21.65 -35.33
CA THR A 448 21.21 -22.64 -34.31
C THR A 448 20.67 -22.14 -32.96
N ALA A 449 19.45 -22.59 -32.63
CA ALA A 449 18.79 -22.41 -31.34
C ALA A 449 19.57 -23.10 -30.20
N THR A 450 20.11 -22.29 -29.29
CA THR A 450 20.49 -22.70 -27.93
C THR A 450 19.26 -22.62 -27.03
N ALA A 451 19.19 -23.46 -26.00
CA ALA A 451 18.05 -23.47 -25.07
C ALA A 451 17.84 -22.07 -24.46
N PRO A 452 16.59 -21.56 -24.40
CA PRO A 452 16.33 -20.21 -23.96
C PRO A 452 16.69 -20.05 -22.48
N LEU A 453 17.30 -18.92 -22.14
CA LEU A 453 17.48 -18.50 -20.76
C LEU A 453 16.11 -18.20 -20.12
N PRO A 454 15.99 -18.33 -18.78
CA PRO A 454 14.87 -17.75 -18.05
C PRO A 454 14.75 -16.24 -18.32
N ARG A 455 13.52 -15.76 -18.52
CA ARG A 455 13.17 -14.40 -18.99
C ARG A 455 13.86 -13.27 -18.20
N ARG A 456 14.01 -13.42 -16.89
CA ARG A 456 14.61 -12.40 -15.99
C ARG A 456 16.12 -12.24 -16.20
N LEU A 457 16.82 -13.29 -16.65
CA LEU A 457 18.24 -13.24 -17.01
C LEU A 457 18.42 -12.68 -18.43
N GLU A 458 17.48 -12.97 -19.34
CA GLU A 458 17.43 -12.39 -20.67
C GLU A 458 17.22 -10.86 -20.62
N GLU A 459 16.38 -10.37 -19.72
CA GLU A 459 16.17 -8.93 -19.45
C GLU A 459 17.42 -8.24 -18.86
N LEU A 460 18.27 -8.99 -18.13
CA LEU A 460 19.46 -8.46 -17.45
C LEU A 460 20.72 -8.40 -18.33
N PHE A 461 20.89 -9.40 -19.19
CA PHE A 461 22.08 -9.57 -20.02
C PHE A 461 21.80 -9.32 -21.50
N GLY A 462 20.54 -9.05 -21.87
CA GLY A 462 20.09 -8.90 -23.25
C GLY A 462 20.33 -10.17 -24.06
N SER A 463 20.23 -10.03 -25.38
CA SER A 463 20.53 -11.11 -26.33
C SER A 463 22.03 -11.27 -26.64
N ASP A 464 22.93 -10.93 -25.70
CA ASP A 464 24.38 -11.07 -25.91
C ASP A 464 24.76 -12.57 -26.01
N PRO A 465 25.18 -13.06 -27.19
CA PRO A 465 25.49 -14.48 -27.40
C PRO A 465 26.62 -14.99 -26.50
N ALA A 466 27.55 -14.12 -26.07
CA ALA A 466 28.67 -14.50 -25.21
C ALA A 466 28.24 -14.65 -23.74
N ALA A 467 27.28 -13.84 -23.28
CA ALA A 467 26.69 -13.95 -21.95
C ALA A 467 25.80 -15.20 -21.85
N ILE A 468 24.99 -15.46 -22.89
CA ILE A 468 24.14 -16.65 -22.98
C ILE A 468 24.98 -17.93 -22.94
N ALA A 469 26.09 -17.98 -23.68
CA ALA A 469 26.99 -19.14 -23.68
C ALA A 469 27.59 -19.40 -22.29
N LYS A 470 28.03 -18.36 -21.56
CA LYS A 470 28.57 -18.48 -20.20
C LYS A 470 27.52 -18.85 -19.16
N LEU A 471 26.29 -18.33 -19.29
CA LEU A 471 25.19 -18.68 -18.39
C LEU A 471 24.72 -20.12 -18.63
N ALA A 472 24.71 -20.58 -19.87
CA ALA A 472 24.39 -21.98 -20.21
C ALA A 472 25.40 -23.00 -19.68
N GLU A 473 26.62 -22.58 -19.29
CA GLU A 473 27.60 -23.42 -18.59
C GLU A 473 27.22 -23.66 -17.12
N LEU A 474 26.33 -22.84 -16.54
CA LEU A 474 25.75 -23.08 -15.22
C LEU A 474 24.66 -24.15 -15.35
N GLY A 475 24.76 -25.24 -14.59
CA GLY A 475 23.69 -26.25 -14.55
C GLY A 475 22.37 -25.67 -14.04
N GLN A 476 21.24 -26.30 -14.39
CA GLN A 476 19.89 -25.76 -14.11
C GLN A 476 19.64 -25.43 -12.62
N ASP A 477 20.13 -26.24 -11.68
CA ASP A 477 20.00 -25.96 -10.24
C ASP A 477 20.72 -24.67 -9.81
N ARG A 478 21.81 -24.29 -10.49
CA ARG A 478 22.54 -23.05 -10.21
C ARG A 478 21.89 -21.85 -10.89
N LEU A 479 21.29 -22.05 -12.08
CA LEU A 479 20.44 -21.03 -12.70
C LEU A 479 19.22 -20.72 -11.84
N ALA A 480 18.55 -21.74 -11.31
CA ALA A 480 17.39 -21.57 -10.42
C ALA A 480 17.76 -20.84 -9.12
N ARG A 481 18.91 -21.17 -8.51
CA ARG A 481 19.41 -20.44 -7.33
C ARG A 481 19.88 -19.02 -7.64
N LEU A 482 20.39 -18.78 -8.85
CA LEU A 482 20.75 -17.44 -9.32
C LEU A 482 19.49 -16.62 -9.59
N GLU A 483 18.44 -17.23 -10.12
CA GLU A 483 17.11 -16.64 -10.29
C GLU A 483 16.49 -16.30 -8.92
N GLU A 484 16.53 -17.21 -7.95
CA GLU A 484 16.09 -16.98 -6.56
C GLU A 484 16.94 -15.90 -5.83
N ALA A 485 18.25 -15.85 -6.10
CA ALA A 485 19.13 -14.78 -5.60
C ALA A 485 18.85 -13.43 -6.28
N VAL A 486 18.47 -13.45 -7.56
CA VAL A 486 18.03 -12.26 -8.32
C VAL A 486 16.64 -11.81 -7.87
N GLU A 487 15.73 -12.72 -7.49
CA GLU A 487 14.43 -12.43 -6.88
C GLU A 487 14.56 -11.84 -5.48
N SER A 488 15.45 -12.38 -4.63
CA SER A 488 15.72 -11.77 -3.32
C SER A 488 16.44 -10.41 -3.43
N THR A 489 17.18 -10.17 -4.51
CA THR A 489 17.73 -8.85 -4.86
C THR A 489 16.72 -7.97 -5.61
N SER A 490 15.63 -8.52 -6.16
CA SER A 490 14.62 -7.76 -6.92
C SER A 490 13.63 -7.00 -6.04
N ALA A 491 13.56 -7.29 -4.73
CA ALA A 491 12.95 -6.37 -3.77
C ALA A 491 13.57 -4.95 -3.86
N ALA A 492 14.85 -4.84 -4.25
CA ALA A 492 15.52 -3.57 -4.57
C ALA A 492 15.33 -3.08 -6.02
N ARG A 493 14.52 -3.78 -6.85
CA ARG A 493 14.17 -3.45 -8.24
C ARG A 493 12.69 -3.11 -8.47
N HIS A 494 11.77 -3.47 -7.55
CA HIS A 494 10.36 -3.02 -7.58
C HIS A 494 10.19 -1.56 -7.13
N SER A 495 11.30 -0.83 -7.08
CA SER A 495 11.39 0.58 -6.77
C SER A 495 11.59 1.33 -8.09
N THR A 496 10.91 2.45 -8.30
CA THR A 496 11.26 3.36 -9.42
C THR A 496 12.75 3.65 -9.42
N LEU A 497 13.35 4.07 -10.55
CA LEU A 497 14.78 4.47 -10.55
C LEU A 497 15.10 5.46 -9.42
N GLN A 498 14.12 6.29 -9.04
CA GLN A 498 14.23 7.30 -8.00
C GLN A 498 14.03 6.76 -6.59
N GLU A 499 13.07 5.86 -6.39
CA GLU A 499 12.94 5.10 -5.16
C GLU A 499 14.21 4.28 -4.90
N ALA A 500 14.73 3.61 -5.93
CA ALA A 500 15.97 2.86 -5.88
C ALA A 500 17.18 3.76 -5.60
N ARG A 501 17.18 5.00 -6.11
CA ARG A 501 18.25 5.97 -5.89
C ARG A 501 18.20 6.54 -4.47
N VAL A 502 17.02 6.86 -3.94
CA VAL A 502 16.86 7.26 -2.54
C VAL A 502 17.28 6.11 -1.64
N LEU A 503 16.79 4.91 -1.91
CA LEU A 503 17.13 3.72 -1.15
C LEU A 503 18.64 3.52 -1.15
N ARG A 504 19.31 3.39 -2.30
CA ARG A 504 20.78 3.23 -2.37
C ARG A 504 21.55 4.35 -1.67
N SER A 505 21.09 5.60 -1.78
CA SER A 505 21.72 6.73 -1.10
C SER A 505 21.66 6.56 0.43
N LEU A 506 20.48 6.24 0.94
CA LEU A 506 20.25 6.01 2.36
C LEU A 506 20.92 4.71 2.84
N GLU A 507 20.90 3.62 2.06
CA GLU A 507 21.63 2.38 2.34
C GLU A 507 23.12 2.65 2.51
N SER A 508 23.71 3.44 1.60
CA SER A 508 25.12 3.82 1.68
C SER A 508 25.39 4.63 2.95
N ALA A 509 24.52 5.56 3.31
CA ALA A 509 24.68 6.40 4.50
C ALA A 509 24.45 5.61 5.81
N LEU A 510 23.49 4.69 5.83
CA LEU A 510 23.12 3.86 6.96
C LEU A 510 24.08 2.68 7.16
N SER A 511 24.82 2.26 6.12
CA SER A 511 25.86 1.22 6.23
C SER A 511 26.96 1.51 7.23
N ALA A 512 27.11 2.79 7.63
CA ALA A 512 28.02 3.22 8.69
C ALA A 512 27.47 2.95 10.11
N SER A 513 26.19 2.62 10.27
CA SER A 513 25.59 2.22 11.55
C SER A 513 25.84 0.74 11.82
N THR A 514 26.28 0.41 13.03
CA THR A 514 26.48 -0.98 13.47
C THR A 514 25.19 -1.77 13.53
N ASP A 515 24.06 -1.09 13.72
CA ASP A 515 22.74 -1.71 13.88
C ASP A 515 22.08 -1.98 12.51
N TYR A 516 22.58 -1.39 11.43
CA TYR A 516 22.02 -1.54 10.07
C TYR A 516 22.46 -2.85 9.40
N VAL A 517 22.08 -3.99 9.99
CA VAL A 517 22.41 -5.34 9.52
C VAL A 517 21.24 -6.31 9.72
N GLY A 518 21.24 -7.44 9.01
CA GLY A 518 20.28 -8.52 9.21
C GLY A 518 18.82 -8.07 9.14
N LYS A 519 18.02 -8.42 10.16
CA LYS A 519 16.59 -8.07 10.23
C LYS A 519 16.32 -6.57 10.34
N VAL A 520 17.23 -5.81 10.96
CA VAL A 520 17.11 -4.35 11.09
C VAL A 520 17.29 -3.68 9.74
N LYS A 521 18.27 -4.13 8.94
CA LYS A 521 18.45 -3.64 7.57
C LYS A 521 17.16 -3.80 6.75
N ILE A 522 16.61 -5.02 6.72
CA ILE A 522 15.40 -5.34 5.94
C ILE A 522 14.23 -4.42 6.35
N ALA A 523 13.96 -4.31 7.66
CA ALA A 523 12.87 -3.47 8.16
C ALA A 523 13.08 -1.97 7.86
N ILE A 524 14.30 -1.47 7.99
CA ILE A 524 14.62 -0.07 7.67
C ILE A 524 14.46 0.19 6.17
N ASP A 525 14.86 -0.75 5.30
CA ASP A 525 14.69 -0.61 3.85
C ASP A 525 13.22 -0.59 3.45
N GLU A 526 12.40 -1.46 4.04
CA GLU A 526 10.95 -1.48 3.86
C GLU A 526 10.32 -0.17 4.32
N LEU A 527 10.70 0.33 5.49
CA LEU A 527 10.17 1.59 6.02
C LEU A 527 10.63 2.80 5.21
N VAL A 528 11.88 2.84 4.76
CA VAL A 528 12.38 3.86 3.84
C VAL A 528 11.56 3.83 2.55
N LEU A 529 11.35 2.66 1.95
CA LEU A 529 10.58 2.53 0.72
C LEU A 529 9.12 2.99 0.91
N ALA A 530 8.49 2.62 2.02
CA ALA A 530 7.16 3.11 2.38
C ALA A 530 7.13 4.65 2.51
N MET A 531 8.11 5.25 3.19
CA MET A 531 8.21 6.70 3.31
C MET A 531 8.42 7.38 1.95
N VAL A 532 9.28 6.83 1.09
CA VAL A 532 9.50 7.36 -0.26
C VAL A 532 8.21 7.37 -1.06
N ARG A 533 7.40 6.31 -0.97
CA ARG A 533 6.11 6.24 -1.66
C ARG A 533 5.03 7.12 -1.05
N PHE A 534 5.03 7.28 0.28
CA PHE A 534 4.20 8.27 0.96
C PHE A 534 4.46 9.66 0.36
N VAL A 535 5.72 10.10 0.33
CA VAL A 535 6.07 11.41 -0.19
C VAL A 535 5.76 11.51 -1.68
N GLY A 536 6.07 10.48 -2.47
CA GLY A 536 5.78 10.42 -3.91
C GLY A 536 4.29 10.57 -4.23
N SER A 537 3.44 9.81 -3.53
CA SER A 537 1.98 9.91 -3.68
C SER A 537 1.45 11.30 -3.29
N ARG A 538 1.98 11.91 -2.23
CA ARG A 538 1.54 13.26 -1.77
C ARG A 538 2.01 14.35 -2.73
N GLN A 539 3.16 14.20 -3.38
CA GLN A 539 3.56 15.10 -4.47
C GLN A 539 2.57 15.06 -5.65
N ASN A 540 1.98 13.91 -5.93
CA ASN A 540 1.00 13.75 -7.01
C ASN A 540 -0.46 14.02 -6.58
N ALA A 541 -0.69 14.30 -5.30
CA ALA A 541 -2.04 14.51 -4.77
C ALA A 541 -2.64 15.86 -5.21
N GLN A 542 -3.95 15.85 -5.48
CA GLN A 542 -4.77 17.04 -5.77
C GLN A 542 -5.38 17.64 -4.50
N GLU A 543 -5.67 18.95 -4.55
CA GLU A 543 -6.26 19.72 -3.43
C GLU A 543 -7.56 19.13 -2.90
N SER A 544 -8.43 18.63 -3.79
CA SER A 544 -9.69 17.98 -3.44
C SER A 544 -9.52 16.73 -2.58
N ARG A 545 -8.37 16.05 -2.64
CA ARG A 545 -8.12 14.79 -1.94
C ARG A 545 -7.22 14.93 -0.72
N ARG A 546 -6.30 15.90 -0.73
CA ARG A 546 -5.36 16.20 0.35
C ARG A 546 -5.28 17.72 0.55
N PRO A 547 -6.34 18.33 1.08
CA PRO A 547 -6.44 19.79 1.16
C PRO A 547 -5.33 20.41 2.02
N TYR A 548 -4.87 19.71 3.07
CA TYR A 548 -3.80 20.20 3.94
C TYR A 548 -2.47 20.46 3.21
N LEU A 549 -2.18 19.77 2.10
CA LEU A 549 -0.97 20.02 1.32
C LEU A 549 -0.99 21.37 0.59
N PHE A 550 -2.17 22.00 0.47
CA PHE A 550 -2.40 23.28 -0.20
C PHE A 550 -2.71 24.40 0.80
N ASP A 551 -2.78 24.10 2.09
CA ASP A 551 -3.07 25.06 3.15
C ASP A 551 -1.76 25.67 3.70
N PRO A 552 -1.56 27.01 3.63
CA PRO A 552 -0.41 27.69 4.23
C PRO A 552 -0.37 27.63 5.76
N LEU A 553 -1.46 27.19 6.40
CA LEU A 553 -1.60 27.06 7.84
C LEU A 553 -1.74 25.58 8.29
N ALA A 554 -1.41 24.64 7.40
CA ALA A 554 -1.46 23.22 7.72
C ALA A 554 -0.66 22.88 8.98
N SER A 555 -1.30 22.16 9.90
CA SER A 555 -0.72 21.78 11.18
C SER A 555 0.10 20.48 11.07
N GLU A 556 0.95 20.25 12.06
CA GLU A 556 1.66 18.98 12.26
C GLU A 556 0.68 17.80 12.36
N SER A 557 -0.46 18.01 13.04
CA SER A 557 -1.51 16.99 13.19
C SER A 557 -2.07 16.51 11.84
N ALA A 558 -2.18 17.38 10.84
CA ALA A 558 -2.65 16.98 9.51
C ALA A 558 -1.66 16.04 8.79
N LEU A 559 -0.36 16.27 8.96
CA LEU A 559 0.68 15.35 8.48
C LEU A 559 0.65 14.04 9.28
N HIS A 560 0.44 14.14 10.60
CA HIS A 560 0.40 12.98 11.50
C HIS A 560 -0.75 12.03 11.15
N GLU A 561 -1.96 12.54 11.00
CA GLU A 561 -3.13 11.75 10.57
C GLU A 561 -2.89 11.09 9.21
N ASP A 562 -2.42 11.83 8.21
CA ASP A 562 -2.23 11.30 6.85
C ASP A 562 -1.09 10.28 6.75
N LEU A 563 0.01 10.50 7.50
CA LEU A 563 1.11 9.55 7.57
C LEU A 563 0.75 8.31 8.38
N TYR A 564 0.04 8.48 9.50
CA TYR A 564 -0.48 7.36 10.30
C TYR A 564 -1.39 6.49 9.45
N ASP A 565 -2.39 7.09 8.78
CA ASP A 565 -3.29 6.36 7.89
C ASP A 565 -2.48 5.59 6.85
N TYR A 566 -1.53 6.25 6.18
CA TYR A 566 -0.69 5.60 5.17
C TYR A 566 0.17 4.45 5.72
N LEU A 567 0.90 4.67 6.81
CA LEU A 567 1.76 3.63 7.39
C LEU A 567 0.93 2.52 8.02
N SER A 568 -0.27 2.79 8.54
CA SER A 568 -1.18 1.75 9.00
C SER A 568 -1.60 0.80 7.87
N TYR A 569 -1.58 1.26 6.62
CA TYR A 569 -1.75 0.40 5.44
C TYR A 569 -0.46 -0.33 5.04
N ALA A 570 0.69 0.34 5.10
CA ALA A 570 1.97 -0.21 4.63
C ALA A 570 2.63 -1.19 5.61
N VAL A 571 2.60 -0.91 6.91
CA VAL A 571 3.22 -1.71 7.98
C VAL A 571 2.20 -2.23 8.99
N GLY A 572 0.91 -1.94 8.78
CA GLY A 572 -0.16 -2.58 9.54
C GLY A 572 -0.13 -2.22 11.03
N PRO A 573 -0.47 -3.17 11.90
CA PRO A 573 -0.57 -2.97 13.34
C PRO A 573 0.80 -3.06 14.05
N LEU A 574 1.90 -3.06 13.29
CA LEU A 574 3.23 -2.79 13.82
C LEU A 574 3.37 -1.29 14.19
N LEU A 575 2.47 -0.43 13.72
CA LEU A 575 2.48 0.99 13.97
C LEU A 575 1.75 1.35 15.27
N ASP A 576 2.44 2.02 16.17
CA ASP A 576 1.90 2.68 17.36
C ASP A 576 1.96 4.22 17.21
N ILE A 577 1.01 4.91 17.83
CA ILE A 577 0.85 6.36 17.80
C ILE A 577 1.09 6.96 19.19
N GLU A 578 1.73 8.13 19.25
CA GLU A 578 1.94 8.92 20.49
C GLU A 578 2.50 8.10 21.67
N VAL A 579 3.54 7.31 21.41
CA VAL A 579 4.12 6.39 22.39
C VAL A 579 4.84 7.15 23.50
N GLN A 580 4.33 7.04 24.72
CA GLN A 580 4.90 7.64 25.93
C GLN A 580 6.09 6.85 26.47
N GLN A 581 6.89 7.48 27.34
CA GLN A 581 7.98 6.87 28.11
C GLN A 581 9.16 6.32 27.28
N VAL A 582 9.39 6.87 26.09
CA VAL A 582 10.53 6.51 25.25
C VAL A 582 11.60 7.61 25.37
N GLY A 583 12.81 7.26 25.81
CA GLY A 583 13.89 8.24 26.02
C GLY A 583 13.57 9.37 27.02
N GLY A 584 12.50 9.21 27.83
CA GLY A 584 11.99 10.25 28.72
C GLY A 584 10.95 11.20 28.12
N GLY A 585 10.44 10.93 26.91
CA GLY A 585 9.44 11.74 26.21
C GLY A 585 8.35 10.92 25.50
N ARG A 586 7.64 11.58 24.56
CA ARG A 586 6.57 11.02 23.72
C ARG A 586 7.01 11.05 22.26
N ALA A 587 7.16 9.89 21.64
CA ALA A 587 7.44 9.77 20.20
C ALA A 587 6.12 9.82 19.40
N ASP A 588 6.12 10.50 18.25
CA ASP A 588 4.89 10.70 17.46
C ASP A 588 4.39 9.41 16.82
N LEU A 589 5.28 8.61 16.23
CA LEU A 589 5.00 7.27 15.71
C LEU A 589 6.14 6.29 16.06
N ARG A 590 5.77 5.03 16.29
CA ARG A 590 6.70 3.91 16.48
C ARG A 590 6.29 2.75 15.59
N VAL A 591 7.23 2.17 14.84
CA VAL A 591 7.04 0.89 14.15
C VAL A 591 7.76 -0.20 14.93
N LYS A 592 7.01 -1.18 15.43
CA LYS A 592 7.47 -2.26 16.29
C LYS A 592 7.73 -3.52 15.47
N TYR A 593 8.97 -3.97 15.44
CA TYR A 593 9.37 -5.23 14.83
C TYR A 593 9.63 -6.29 15.91
N GLY A 594 9.61 -7.57 15.53
CA GLY A 594 9.91 -8.69 16.42
C GLY A 594 11.37 -8.68 16.90
N GLY A 595 11.69 -7.83 17.87
CA GLY A 595 13.00 -7.70 18.51
C GLY A 595 13.59 -6.28 18.58
N PHE A 596 12.97 -5.28 17.94
CA PHE A 596 13.41 -3.87 17.96
C PHE A 596 12.28 -2.93 17.50
N SER A 597 12.44 -1.63 17.73
CA SER A 597 11.48 -0.59 17.31
C SER A 597 12.18 0.54 16.58
N VAL A 598 11.48 1.14 15.62
CA VAL A 598 11.94 2.31 14.88
C VAL A 598 11.01 3.47 15.16
N TYR A 599 11.57 4.63 15.48
CA TYR A 599 10.80 5.82 15.87
C TYR A 599 10.80 6.86 14.76
N LEU A 600 9.64 7.49 14.53
CA LEU A 600 9.47 8.60 13.61
C LEU A 600 8.96 9.81 14.40
N GLU A 601 9.70 10.92 14.30
CA GLU A 601 9.32 12.21 14.87
C GLU A 601 8.74 13.09 13.75
N LEU A 602 7.57 13.69 13.99
CA LEU A 602 6.86 14.50 13.01
C LEU A 602 6.95 15.99 13.38
N LYS A 603 7.06 16.86 12.36
CA LYS A 603 7.09 18.31 12.55
C LYS A 603 6.29 19.03 11.48
N SER A 604 5.66 20.14 11.81
CA SER A 604 5.42 21.20 10.81
C SER A 604 6.54 22.23 10.86
N ASP A 605 7.03 22.65 9.69
CA ASP A 605 8.11 23.63 9.58
C ASP A 605 7.75 24.70 8.56
N ASP A 606 7.68 25.93 9.06
CA ASP A 606 7.34 27.12 8.29
C ASP A 606 8.58 27.97 7.94
N THR A 607 9.78 27.41 8.10
CA THR A 607 11.04 28.07 7.78
C THR A 607 11.65 27.54 6.47
N MET A 608 12.61 28.31 5.92
CA MET A 608 13.38 27.92 4.74
C MET A 608 14.63 27.08 5.06
N LYS A 609 14.92 26.83 6.35
CA LYS A 609 16.18 26.20 6.74
C LYS A 609 16.13 24.69 6.48
N PRO A 610 17.19 24.07 5.93
CA PRO A 610 17.25 22.62 5.70
C PRO A 610 16.96 21.83 6.97
N LEU A 611 16.36 20.66 6.84
CA LEU A 611 15.99 19.84 8.01
C LEU A 611 17.24 19.37 8.77
N SER A 612 18.37 19.18 8.09
CA SER A 612 19.68 18.88 8.68
C SER A 612 20.20 19.96 9.63
N ASP A 613 19.80 21.21 9.43
CA ASP A 613 20.18 22.35 10.29
C ASP A 613 19.25 22.53 11.49
N LYS A 614 18.20 21.71 11.59
CA LYS A 614 17.21 21.77 12.67
C LYS A 614 17.65 20.95 13.87
N GLY A 615 18.73 21.40 14.51
CA GLY A 615 19.32 20.73 15.67
C GLY A 615 18.32 20.35 16.77
N ALA A 616 17.28 21.16 17.03
CA ALA A 616 16.24 20.81 17.99
C ALA A 616 15.41 19.57 17.57
N TYR A 617 15.03 19.47 16.29
CA TYR A 617 14.26 18.33 15.77
C TYR A 617 15.11 17.06 15.78
N LEU A 618 16.37 17.18 15.34
CA LEU A 618 17.32 16.07 15.34
C LEU A 618 17.57 15.55 16.76
N GLN A 619 17.80 16.45 17.73
CA GLN A 619 18.02 16.06 19.14
C GLN A 619 16.81 15.36 19.75
N GLN A 620 15.60 15.83 19.43
CA GLN A 620 14.38 15.17 19.89
C GLN A 620 14.28 13.74 19.36
N ALA A 621 14.46 13.53 18.05
CA ALA A 621 14.38 12.20 17.44
C ALA A 621 15.49 11.25 17.92
N VAL A 622 16.72 11.75 18.09
CA VAL A 622 17.88 10.99 18.60
C VAL A 622 17.65 10.49 20.02
N THR A 623 16.83 11.19 20.82
CA THR A 623 16.54 10.83 22.22
C THR A 623 15.84 9.47 22.32
N TYR A 624 14.95 9.14 21.36
CA TYR A 624 14.20 7.87 21.38
C TYR A 624 15.05 6.63 21.07
N GLN A 625 16.20 6.82 20.45
CA GLN A 625 17.12 5.74 20.07
C GLN A 625 17.97 5.24 21.25
N ALA A 626 17.81 5.81 22.45
CA ALA A 626 18.63 5.45 23.61
C ALA A 626 18.42 4.01 24.11
N THR A 627 17.29 3.39 23.78
CA THR A 627 16.89 2.06 24.29
C THR A 627 16.66 1.03 23.18
N ASP A 628 16.92 1.40 21.93
CA ASP A 628 16.60 0.57 20.75
C ASP A 628 17.65 0.80 19.64
N VAL A 629 17.39 0.36 18.41
CA VAL A 629 18.29 0.58 17.28
C VAL A 629 18.64 2.06 17.10
N ARG A 630 19.91 2.33 16.76
CA ARG A 630 20.45 3.69 16.57
C ARG A 630 20.07 4.33 15.23
N ILE A 631 18.86 4.05 14.74
CA ILE A 631 18.32 4.49 13.46
C ILE A 631 16.87 4.94 13.68
N GLY A 632 16.50 6.12 13.17
CA GLY A 632 15.15 6.68 13.29
C GLY A 632 14.87 7.71 12.21
N PHE A 633 13.69 8.32 12.25
CA PHE A 633 13.23 9.24 11.21
C PHE A 633 12.79 10.59 11.77
N VAL A 634 13.00 11.64 10.98
CA VAL A 634 12.35 12.94 11.17
C VAL A 634 11.57 13.26 9.91
N VAL A 635 10.25 13.44 10.04
CA VAL A 635 9.35 13.71 8.92
C VAL A 635 8.73 15.09 9.10
N ALA A 636 9.02 16.02 8.19
CA ALA A 636 8.59 17.41 8.33
C ALA A 636 7.66 17.85 7.19
N LEU A 637 6.50 18.42 7.52
CA LEU A 637 5.66 19.17 6.59
C LEU A 637 6.27 20.56 6.37
N ARG A 638 6.71 20.82 5.14
CA ARG A 638 7.50 22.00 4.77
C ARG A 638 6.61 23.04 4.09
N VAL A 639 6.05 23.95 4.89
CA VAL A 639 4.99 24.87 4.46
C VAL A 639 5.53 26.13 3.76
N LYS A 640 6.80 26.49 4.00
CA LYS A 640 7.44 27.62 3.31
C LYS A 640 8.71 27.27 2.55
N ALA A 641 9.36 26.15 2.87
CA ALA A 641 10.67 25.81 2.31
C ALA A 641 10.70 25.73 0.78
N PHE A 642 9.55 25.49 0.14
CA PHE A 642 9.47 25.28 -1.30
C PHE A 642 8.61 26.34 -2.00
N PRO A 643 8.92 26.71 -3.27
CA PRO A 643 8.18 27.75 -3.98
C PRO A 643 6.72 27.35 -4.23
N GLN A 644 5.78 28.16 -3.72
CA GLN A 644 4.33 27.92 -3.88
C GLN A 644 3.90 27.83 -5.35
N ALA A 645 4.46 28.66 -6.24
CA ALA A 645 4.12 28.75 -7.65
C ALA A 645 5.14 28.07 -8.59
N GLY A 646 6.19 27.44 -8.06
CA GLY A 646 7.27 26.83 -8.83
C GLY A 646 7.10 25.33 -9.09
N ALA A 647 8.12 24.71 -9.68
CA ALA A 647 8.28 23.26 -9.67
C ALA A 647 8.53 22.80 -8.23
N HIS A 648 7.89 21.71 -7.83
CA HIS A 648 8.14 21.12 -6.51
C HIS A 648 9.49 20.40 -6.50
N PRO A 649 10.13 20.28 -5.32
CA PRO A 649 11.36 19.53 -5.21
C PRO A 649 11.09 18.08 -5.53
N HIS A 650 11.99 17.48 -6.28
CA HIS A 650 11.92 16.07 -6.59
C HIS A 650 12.03 15.19 -5.33
N LEU A 651 11.40 14.02 -5.39
CA LEU A 651 11.42 12.98 -4.38
C LEU A 651 12.80 12.71 -3.77
N THR A 652 13.88 12.61 -4.55
CA THR A 652 15.22 12.32 -4.01
C THR A 652 15.79 13.46 -3.16
N SER A 653 15.33 14.70 -3.36
CA SER A 653 15.79 15.87 -2.59
C SER A 653 15.11 15.95 -1.23
N LEU A 654 14.00 15.22 -1.09
CA LEU A 654 13.19 15.20 0.11
C LEU A 654 13.63 14.12 1.09
N PHE A 655 14.64 13.32 0.75
CA PHE A 655 15.22 12.29 1.61
C PHE A 655 16.70 12.57 1.80
N THR A 656 17.07 12.90 3.02
CA THR A 656 18.46 13.10 3.41
C THR A 656 18.80 12.30 4.66
N HIS A 657 20.06 12.39 5.10
CA HIS A 657 20.57 11.66 6.26
C HIS A 657 21.32 12.61 7.17
N ALA A 658 21.16 12.41 8.47
CA ALA A 658 21.97 13.08 9.49
C ALA A 658 22.54 12.06 10.48
N THR A 659 23.67 12.44 11.08
CA THR A 659 24.24 11.72 12.23
C THR A 659 24.28 12.62 13.44
N ALA A 660 24.15 12.02 14.61
CA ALA A 660 24.33 12.69 15.89
C ALA A 660 25.38 11.95 16.71
N ASP A 661 26.36 12.71 17.21
CA ASP A 661 27.33 12.23 18.19
C ASP A 661 26.73 12.41 19.59
N VAL A 662 26.54 11.30 20.31
CA VAL A 662 26.07 11.32 21.71
C VAL A 662 27.23 11.01 22.63
N ALA A 663 27.46 11.88 23.61
CA ALA A 663 28.56 11.71 24.54
C ALA A 663 28.45 10.40 25.32
N GLY A 664 29.44 9.53 25.17
CA GLY A 664 29.48 8.21 25.83
C GLY A 664 29.05 7.04 24.94
N ASP A 665 28.43 7.30 23.79
CA ASP A 665 28.11 6.27 22.81
C ASP A 665 29.37 5.93 21.99
N ALA A 666 29.56 4.63 21.71
CA ALA A 666 30.68 4.15 20.90
C ALA A 666 30.45 4.37 19.39
N ASP A 667 29.19 4.36 18.96
CA ASP A 667 28.78 4.56 17.56
C ASP A 667 27.80 5.71 17.45
N LYS A 668 27.78 6.33 16.27
CA LYS A 668 26.87 7.44 15.98
C LYS A 668 25.43 6.97 15.91
N ARG A 669 24.52 7.92 16.17
CA ARG A 669 23.08 7.76 15.96
C ARG A 669 22.70 8.30 14.59
N HIS A 670 21.85 7.58 13.87
CA HIS A 670 21.49 7.87 12.48
C HIS A 670 20.04 8.31 12.38
N LEU A 671 19.78 9.33 11.56
CA LEU A 671 18.45 9.80 11.24
C LEU A 671 18.24 9.86 9.73
N VAL A 672 17.14 9.27 9.27
CA VAL A 672 16.60 9.52 7.94
C VAL A 672 15.69 10.75 8.02
N LEU A 673 15.99 11.75 7.21
CA LEU A 673 15.29 13.04 7.19
C LEU A 673 14.35 13.05 5.98
N VAL A 674 13.07 13.30 6.21
CA VAL A 674 12.01 13.23 5.21
C VAL A 674 11.27 14.56 5.15
N GLU A 675 11.22 15.18 3.99
CA GLU A 675 10.53 16.45 3.75
C GLU A 675 9.26 16.25 2.92
N VAL A 676 8.12 16.73 3.43
CA VAL A 676 6.81 16.67 2.75
C VAL A 676 6.45 18.07 2.28
N PRO A 677 6.39 18.36 0.96
CA PRO A 677 6.05 19.70 0.47
C PRO A 677 4.61 20.11 0.81
N GLY A 678 4.45 21.21 1.57
CA GLY A 678 3.16 21.83 1.91
C GLY A 678 2.92 23.17 1.20
N ASN A 679 1.78 23.82 1.46
CA ASN A 679 1.38 25.12 0.88
C ASN A 679 1.53 25.18 -0.66
N ARG A 680 1.10 24.11 -1.32
CA ARG A 680 1.21 23.97 -2.78
C ARG A 680 0.12 24.80 -3.46
N SER A 681 0.34 25.19 -4.72
CA SER A 681 -0.71 25.76 -5.57
C SER A 681 -1.20 24.75 -6.60
N SER A 682 -2.51 24.71 -6.84
CA SER A 682 -3.08 23.85 -7.87
C SER A 682 -2.64 24.29 -9.28
N PRO A 683 -2.43 23.36 -10.23
CA PRO A 683 -2.04 23.69 -11.59
C PRO A 683 -3.01 24.65 -12.30
N SER A 684 -4.30 24.60 -11.96
CA SER A 684 -5.33 25.52 -12.46
C SER A 684 -5.16 26.95 -11.92
N ALA A 685 -4.76 27.12 -10.67
CA ALA A 685 -4.46 28.43 -10.08
C ALA A 685 -3.19 29.06 -10.70
N LYS A 686 -2.24 28.26 -11.17
CA LYS A 686 -1.04 28.74 -11.89
C LYS A 686 -1.36 29.40 -13.23
N LYS A 687 -2.46 29.00 -13.90
CA LYS A 687 -2.91 29.61 -15.17
C LYS A 687 -3.48 31.02 -15.02
N ALA A 688 -3.88 31.43 -13.82
CA ALA A 688 -4.54 32.72 -13.58
C ALA A 688 -3.56 33.89 -13.30
N LYS A 689 -2.24 33.65 -13.26
CA LYS A 689 -1.22 34.66 -12.90
C LYS A 689 -0.10 34.84 -13.93
N VAL A 690 -0.39 34.63 -15.23
CA VAL A 690 0.50 35.05 -16.32
C VAL A 690 -0.15 36.16 -17.12
#